data_AF-A0A0P0UWH2-F1
#
_entry.id   AF-A0A0P0UWH2-F1
#
_cell.length_a   1.000
_cell.length_b   1.000
_cell.length_c   1.000
_cell.angle_alpha   90.00
_cell.angle_beta   90.00
_cell.angle_gamma   90.00
#
_symmetry.space_group_name_H-M   'P 1'
#
loop_
_entity.id
_entity.type
_entity.pdbx_description
1 polymer ?
#
loop_
_entity_poly.entity_id
_entity_poly.type
_entity_poly.pdbx_seq_one_letter_code
_entity_poly.pdbx_strand_id
1 'polypeptide(L)'
;MLNKTDVSMLYITIMGMASEGDGNKYWLDYANNNSLGVSSLANIMLDSPGAAKFFGDSLLAGNEKDFVTKIYSIALGNTSDVDGINYWTKAITGGGEFTDSKGNVISVASLSKGDLIGAMINSMVNGGSAESKAIFEAKAAASDYFADATLGKDISGLDEGTTSKLISEINSASDLDKVKSEIDGLKESIDEAGLNKIALTTENDTITGTEGGDLISGVVGTAAESTLNPGDKIDGGAGNDVLKVDLKNNFKGLKDDGYIKNIEKLSLTNSSVSNRTFDAKGIDGLQTVALSGEKGISVTNLANIVDVELTNLKADKFNVDSIYADKVLDGSADVQNLKVNGVGAKGASVAITADKIETLNLNTTGSQSFVSADVASISVKGNANLSLATGAKTTTLDASSFGGALDADLSTSASVTSIKGGNGNDKITIKDVAVNVAIDGGAGNDELVIKGSTATTLQPTLTNIEKVTIDGNTKDLTLSLKKAQSVTELSFKNIVETVTESNGNVETVNILANNATDKAVTINDESLKTINFSDVDDKGASVAAKGKIVADKATELTINSNKVTAAADAVVQAANATKIDINAAKDTVGLTLGGVAKLTDLTVNNKGAFALTGSAATDLDSVKNLSVNTEGAFSIATATSLKNLNNLSLNGVSADLSTTVTSIGSSTLSSLEINSNLSGDLKLAATIAAKGDIDINIENGANITAGSTSITSSTGNASVIISSATGNVTLGAVSATQGNLTLNAGNTLGNITIGALKGDIVSVDLGGVLGTINTGNKVSITSNEVTYVGSEISKNVVEITAAAGGTDLNAQVIGGAAADDALTIKGIADTQTITASGDLSGGTLTLTLTDATKLSSLDISGVKGITGNVAIELGKAVQGNKTDVSVQGSDAAEQITYTSAASLTDIKISGDLGAGANTITVTPDTAAADLKTIDLSGLSATGGTLASTITLVAANTAITSVKSSLGADTITVVSENTAVAIDLGKDTAVDKVDVSSTKISDKTNDASIKADLVSITNALSGDQIVLKGATSIKDRGDLSGEANLLAALGKLGEGKDGTLAGTTAEVFTYKGNTYVVDAAGDAVFANNDILIELTGIVTFNDTVDANTITVA
;
A
#
# COMPACT_ATOMS: atom_id res chain seq x y z
N MET A 1 -21.18 21.44 64.32
CA MET A 1 -22.20 20.38 64.41
C MET A 1 -22.13 19.60 63.13
N LEU A 2 -22.14 18.28 63.21
CA LEU A 2 -22.15 17.42 62.02
C LEU A 2 -23.55 17.39 61.41
N ASN A 3 -23.60 17.14 60.11
CA ASN A 3 -24.82 16.91 59.36
C ASN A 3 -24.93 15.44 58.90
N LYS A 4 -26.06 15.09 58.29
CA LYS A 4 -26.33 13.73 57.77
C LYS A 4 -25.26 13.24 56.79
N THR A 5 -24.87 14.10 55.86
CA THR A 5 -23.87 13.80 54.82
C THR A 5 -22.50 13.52 55.43
N ASP A 6 -22.11 14.21 56.51
CA ASP A 6 -20.86 13.92 57.24
C ASP A 6 -20.84 12.48 57.78
N VAL A 7 -21.99 11.98 58.27
CA VAL A 7 -22.14 10.60 58.75
C VAL A 7 -22.15 9.61 57.59
N SER A 8 -22.83 9.92 56.48
CA SER A 8 -22.79 9.11 55.26
C SER A 8 -21.38 8.95 54.70
N MET A 9 -20.59 10.02 54.65
CA MET A 9 -19.19 9.97 54.25
C MET A 9 -18.35 9.07 55.17
N LEU A 10 -18.64 9.06 56.47
CA LEU A 10 -18.00 8.16 57.42
C LEU A 10 -18.41 6.70 57.20
N TYR A 11 -19.69 6.41 56.94
CA TYR A 11 -20.14 5.04 56.59
C TYR A 11 -19.44 4.51 55.34
N ILE A 12 -19.36 5.31 54.28
CA ILE A 12 -18.65 4.96 53.05
C ILE A 12 -17.18 4.66 53.36
N THR A 13 -16.53 5.52 54.15
CA THR A 13 -15.09 5.45 54.42
C THR A 13 -14.71 4.36 55.42
N ILE A 14 -15.55 4.09 56.42
CA ILE A 14 -15.25 3.22 57.56
C ILE A 14 -15.88 1.83 57.42
N MET A 15 -17.01 1.73 56.74
CA MET A 15 -17.79 0.49 56.63
C MET A 15 -17.98 0.03 55.18
N GLY A 16 -17.64 0.87 54.19
CA GLY A 16 -17.73 0.50 52.77
C GLY A 16 -19.15 0.27 52.27
N MET A 17 -20.13 0.97 52.86
CA MET A 17 -21.55 0.77 52.59
C MET A 17 -22.33 2.08 52.72
N ALA A 18 -23.53 2.11 52.13
CA ALA A 18 -24.49 3.19 52.35
C ALA A 18 -25.01 3.13 53.79
N SER A 19 -25.16 4.28 54.44
CA SER A 19 -25.70 4.37 55.79
C SER A 19 -27.20 4.09 55.83
N GLU A 20 -27.65 3.18 56.69
CA GLU A 20 -29.07 2.96 56.94
C GLU A 20 -29.67 4.13 57.71
N GLY A 21 -30.98 4.38 57.56
CA GLY A 21 -31.63 5.56 58.14
C GLY A 21 -31.48 5.68 59.66
N ASP A 22 -31.85 4.63 60.41
CA ASP A 22 -31.72 4.62 61.87
C ASP A 22 -30.26 4.62 62.33
N GLY A 23 -29.38 3.96 61.57
CA GLY A 23 -27.94 3.95 61.82
C GLY A 23 -27.31 5.34 61.65
N ASN A 24 -27.59 6.01 60.54
CA ASN A 24 -27.14 7.39 60.28
C ASN A 24 -27.64 8.33 61.38
N LYS A 25 -28.93 8.26 61.71
CA LYS A 25 -29.53 9.09 62.76
C LYS A 25 -28.88 8.85 64.12
N TYR A 26 -28.64 7.59 64.50
CA TYR A 26 -27.96 7.25 65.75
C TYR A 26 -26.59 7.93 65.85
N TRP A 27 -25.74 7.79 64.83
CA TRP A 27 -24.40 8.37 64.84
C TRP A 27 -24.42 9.89 64.78
N LEU A 28 -25.36 10.49 64.03
CA LEU A 28 -25.55 11.93 63.96
C LEU A 28 -25.94 12.52 65.32
N ASP A 29 -26.95 11.94 65.98
CA ASP A 29 -27.41 12.36 67.31
C ASP A 29 -26.30 12.16 68.35
N TYR A 30 -25.61 11.01 68.31
CA TYR A 30 -24.49 10.72 69.19
C TYR A 30 -23.38 11.77 69.05
N ALA A 31 -23.00 12.13 67.83
CA ALA A 31 -21.96 13.11 67.59
C ALA A 31 -22.35 14.51 68.05
N ASN A 32 -23.57 14.96 67.73
CA ASN A 32 -24.03 16.29 68.08
C ASN A 32 -24.28 16.44 69.60
N ASN A 33 -24.82 15.42 70.27
CA ASN A 33 -24.99 15.43 71.73
C ASN A 33 -23.66 15.46 72.49
N ASN A 34 -22.61 14.89 71.91
CA ASN A 34 -21.26 14.88 72.49
C ASN A 34 -20.33 15.95 71.89
N SER A 35 -20.85 16.85 71.02
CA SER A 35 -20.07 17.90 70.33
C SER A 35 -18.83 17.40 69.59
N LEU A 36 -18.92 16.23 68.98
CA LEU A 36 -17.82 15.60 68.23
C LEU A 36 -17.70 16.17 66.82
N GLY A 37 -16.47 16.31 66.32
CA GLY A 37 -16.18 16.55 64.90
C GLY A 37 -15.97 15.24 64.12
N VAL A 38 -15.80 15.33 62.79
CA VAL A 38 -15.65 14.17 61.88
C VAL A 38 -14.56 13.20 62.37
N SER A 39 -13.37 13.71 62.71
CA SER A 39 -12.25 12.87 63.16
C SER A 39 -12.52 12.16 64.50
N SER A 40 -13.15 12.85 65.45
CA SER A 40 -13.47 12.27 66.76
C SER A 40 -14.55 11.20 66.65
N LEU A 41 -15.55 11.43 65.79
CA LEU A 41 -16.57 10.42 65.50
C LEU A 41 -15.99 9.23 64.73
N ALA A 42 -15.11 9.48 63.76
CA ALA A 42 -14.42 8.43 63.01
C ALA A 42 -13.64 7.47 63.92
N ASN A 43 -12.92 8.00 64.93
CA ASN A 43 -12.23 7.19 65.93
C ASN A 43 -13.18 6.26 66.69
N ILE A 44 -14.37 6.75 67.05
CA ILE A 44 -15.37 5.95 67.78
C ILE A 44 -16.01 4.91 66.86
N MET A 45 -16.34 5.28 65.61
CA MET A 45 -16.92 4.36 64.63
C MET A 45 -15.93 3.24 64.23
N LEU A 46 -14.63 3.50 64.26
CA LEU A 46 -13.60 2.47 63.99
C LEU A 46 -13.58 1.34 65.03
N ASP A 47 -14.05 1.59 66.25
CA ASP A 47 -14.19 0.57 67.30
C ASP A 47 -15.48 -0.26 67.15
N SER A 48 -16.33 0.05 66.17
CA SER A 48 -17.57 -0.69 65.93
C SER A 48 -17.35 -2.07 65.31
N PRO A 49 -18.26 -3.03 65.53
CA PRO A 49 -18.21 -4.34 64.87
C PRO A 49 -18.21 -4.25 63.33
N GLY A 50 -18.92 -3.28 62.77
CA GLY A 50 -18.97 -3.04 61.32
C GLY A 50 -17.61 -2.63 60.75
N ALA A 51 -16.92 -1.71 61.42
CA ALA A 51 -15.56 -1.31 61.03
C ALA A 51 -14.55 -2.47 61.16
N ALA A 52 -14.65 -3.26 62.24
CA ALA A 52 -13.81 -4.45 62.44
C ALA A 52 -14.01 -5.50 61.33
N LYS A 53 -15.26 -5.71 60.91
CA LYS A 53 -15.59 -6.62 59.80
C LYS A 53 -15.08 -6.09 58.46
N PHE A 54 -15.26 -4.80 58.19
CA PHE A 54 -14.87 -4.18 56.92
C PHE A 54 -13.34 -4.11 56.73
N PHE A 55 -12.63 -3.58 57.73
CA PHE A 55 -11.18 -3.43 57.65
C PHE A 55 -10.42 -4.72 57.98
N GLY A 56 -10.96 -5.60 58.82
CA GLY A 56 -10.29 -6.84 59.24
C GLY A 56 -8.88 -6.56 59.79
N ASP A 57 -7.91 -7.38 59.36
CA ASP A 57 -6.51 -7.28 59.80
C ASP A 57 -5.85 -5.93 59.48
N SER A 58 -6.39 -5.12 58.56
CA SER A 58 -5.85 -3.76 58.28
C SER A 58 -6.00 -2.79 59.45
N LEU A 59 -6.81 -3.12 60.48
CA LEU A 59 -6.85 -2.34 61.73
C LEU A 59 -5.67 -2.65 62.66
N LEU A 60 -4.94 -3.74 62.45
CA LEU A 60 -3.80 -4.10 63.29
C LEU A 60 -2.60 -3.19 63.00
N ALA A 61 -1.78 -2.97 64.02
CA ALA A 61 -0.53 -2.21 63.90
C ALA A 61 0.42 -2.92 62.91
N GLY A 62 1.00 -2.16 61.98
CA GLY A 62 1.88 -2.68 60.92
C GLY A 62 1.19 -2.87 59.56
N ASN A 63 -0.13 -2.71 59.48
CA ASN A 63 -0.92 -2.84 58.24
C ASN A 63 -1.48 -1.50 57.74
N GLU A 64 -0.83 -0.38 58.08
CA GLU A 64 -1.34 0.97 57.82
C GLU A 64 -1.54 1.28 56.32
N LYS A 65 -0.70 0.71 55.44
CA LYS A 65 -0.85 0.87 53.99
C LYS A 65 -2.12 0.20 53.46
N ASP A 66 -2.46 -0.97 53.98
CA ASP A 66 -3.66 -1.71 53.59
C ASP A 66 -4.92 -0.97 54.07
N PHE A 67 -4.86 -0.35 55.25
CA PHE A 67 -5.92 0.52 55.78
C PHE A 67 -6.19 1.71 54.85
N VAL A 68 -5.14 2.44 54.45
CA VAL A 68 -5.24 3.58 53.51
C VAL A 68 -5.74 3.13 52.14
N THR A 69 -5.25 2.00 51.63
CA THR A 69 -5.61 1.49 50.29
C THR A 69 -7.08 1.11 50.22
N LYS A 70 -7.62 0.47 51.28
CA LYS A 70 -9.05 0.14 51.36
C LYS A 70 -9.94 1.39 51.29
N ILE A 71 -9.58 2.44 52.02
CA ILE A 71 -10.30 3.72 51.98
C ILE A 71 -10.31 4.30 50.56
N TYR A 72 -9.14 4.32 49.89
CA TYR A 72 -9.02 4.82 48.51
C TYR A 72 -9.90 4.05 47.53
N SER A 73 -9.85 2.71 47.58
CA SER A 73 -10.61 1.87 46.64
C SER A 73 -12.11 2.10 46.70
N ILE A 74 -12.65 2.44 47.87
CA ILE A 74 -14.11 2.61 48.04
C ILE A 74 -14.54 4.03 47.79
N ALA A 75 -13.80 5.00 48.34
CA ALA A 75 -14.13 6.40 48.19
C ALA A 75 -14.03 6.86 46.74
N LEU A 76 -13.03 6.37 46.00
CA LEU A 76 -12.71 6.86 44.65
C LEU A 76 -12.82 5.80 43.55
N GLY A 77 -13.03 4.52 43.87
CA GLY A 77 -13.07 3.45 42.86
C GLY A 77 -11.72 3.18 42.17
N ASN A 78 -10.62 3.77 42.65
CA ASN A 78 -9.32 3.76 42.00
C ASN A 78 -8.17 3.52 43.01
N THR A 79 -7.24 2.62 42.67
CA THR A 79 -6.01 2.32 43.44
C THR A 79 -4.73 2.80 42.75
N SER A 80 -4.85 3.51 41.63
CA SER A 80 -3.73 3.96 40.79
C SER A 80 -3.02 5.21 41.32
N ASP A 81 -3.61 5.93 42.29
CA ASP A 81 -2.98 7.08 42.96
C ASP A 81 -1.96 6.61 44.01
N VAL A 82 -0.84 6.09 43.53
CA VAL A 82 0.24 5.53 44.35
C VAL A 82 0.86 6.62 45.24
N ASP A 83 0.97 7.85 44.75
CA ASP A 83 1.52 8.98 45.51
C ASP A 83 0.59 9.40 46.64
N GLY A 84 -0.72 9.51 46.38
CA GLY A 84 -1.73 9.75 47.40
C GLY A 84 -1.71 8.67 48.47
N ILE A 85 -1.79 7.39 48.09
CA ILE A 85 -1.74 6.26 49.03
C ILE A 85 -0.46 6.32 49.89
N ASN A 86 0.70 6.60 49.30
CA ASN A 86 1.96 6.68 50.05
C ASN A 86 2.01 7.90 50.98
N TYR A 87 1.51 9.06 50.55
CA TYR A 87 1.41 10.27 51.38
C TYR A 87 0.57 10.00 52.63
N TRP A 88 -0.63 9.42 52.46
CA TRP A 88 -1.52 9.12 53.59
C TRP A 88 -0.97 7.99 54.47
N THR A 89 -0.30 7.00 53.88
CA THR A 89 0.43 5.96 54.63
C THR A 89 1.54 6.58 55.50
N LYS A 90 2.25 7.59 54.97
CA LYS A 90 3.27 8.33 55.72
C LYS A 90 2.67 9.13 56.87
N ALA A 91 1.49 9.73 56.66
CA ALA A 91 0.78 10.49 57.70
C ALA A 91 0.41 9.61 58.91
N ILE A 92 -0.06 8.38 58.69
CA ILE A 92 -0.44 7.47 59.78
C ILE A 92 0.75 6.72 60.42
N THR A 93 1.89 6.59 59.72
CA THR A 93 3.09 5.88 60.22
C THR A 93 4.11 6.79 60.94
N GLY A 94 3.75 8.03 61.25
CA GLY A 94 4.57 8.95 62.06
C GLY A 94 4.93 10.29 61.41
N GLY A 95 4.48 10.58 60.19
CA GLY A 95 4.71 11.85 59.50
C GLY A 95 6.17 12.06 59.03
N GLY A 96 6.50 13.30 58.67
CA GLY A 96 7.84 13.72 58.20
C GLY A 96 7.85 14.28 56.78
N GLU A 97 8.97 14.19 56.07
CA GLU A 97 9.05 14.57 54.66
C GLU A 97 8.62 13.42 53.75
N PHE A 98 7.79 13.72 52.75
CA PHE A 98 7.38 12.82 51.67
C PHE A 98 7.81 13.43 50.33
N THR A 99 8.37 12.62 49.43
CA THR A 99 8.71 13.05 48.07
C THR A 99 7.77 12.36 47.09
N ASP A 100 6.99 13.13 46.34
CA ASP A 100 6.07 12.59 45.33
C ASP A 100 6.84 12.05 44.10
N SER A 101 6.15 11.37 43.18
CA SER A 101 6.74 10.84 41.95
C SER A 101 7.28 11.92 40.99
N LYS A 102 6.96 13.20 41.24
CA LYS A 102 7.45 14.37 40.49
C LYS A 102 8.66 15.05 41.16
N GLY A 103 9.12 14.53 42.29
CA GLY A 103 10.30 15.03 43.02
C GLY A 103 10.03 16.18 44.00
N ASN A 104 8.76 16.50 44.30
CA ASN A 104 8.41 17.56 45.24
C ASN A 104 8.48 17.07 46.69
N VAL A 105 9.18 17.79 47.56
CA VAL A 105 9.24 17.49 49.00
C VAL A 105 8.07 18.17 49.72
N ILE A 106 7.25 17.37 50.39
CA ILE A 106 6.02 17.77 51.08
C ILE A 106 6.17 17.41 52.57
N SER A 107 5.80 18.34 53.46
CA SER A 107 5.74 18.07 54.90
C SER A 107 4.42 17.38 55.26
N VAL A 108 4.50 16.21 55.90
CA VAL A 108 3.38 15.35 56.27
C VAL A 108 3.23 15.32 57.78
N ALA A 109 2.06 15.68 58.29
CA ALA A 109 1.75 15.59 59.71
C ALA A 109 1.53 14.12 60.14
N SER A 110 1.91 13.78 61.38
CA SER A 110 1.56 12.49 62.00
C SER A 110 0.10 12.53 62.46
N LEU A 111 -0.71 11.56 62.03
CA LEU A 111 -2.15 11.51 62.28
C LEU A 111 -2.56 10.18 62.93
N SER A 112 -3.52 10.24 63.87
CA SER A 112 -4.23 9.05 64.35
C SER A 112 -5.17 8.50 63.26
N LYS A 113 -5.70 7.28 63.41
CA LYS A 113 -6.61 6.67 62.41
C LYS A 113 -7.85 7.53 62.12
N GLY A 114 -8.52 8.05 63.15
CA GLY A 114 -9.68 8.93 62.96
C GLY A 114 -9.30 10.31 62.43
N ASP A 115 -8.15 10.87 62.83
CA ASP A 115 -7.66 12.14 62.26
C ASP A 115 -7.26 12.00 60.80
N LEU A 116 -6.70 10.85 60.41
CA LEU A 116 -6.39 10.50 59.03
C LEU A 116 -7.68 10.44 58.20
N ILE A 117 -8.71 9.72 58.67
CA ILE A 117 -10.00 9.64 57.99
C ILE A 117 -10.62 11.02 57.80
N GLY A 118 -10.66 11.84 58.85
CA GLY A 118 -11.19 13.20 58.76
C GLY A 118 -10.43 14.07 57.76
N ALA A 119 -9.10 13.96 57.74
CA ALA A 119 -8.25 14.67 56.78
C ALA A 119 -8.45 14.17 55.34
N MET A 120 -8.61 12.87 55.14
CA MET A 120 -8.88 12.27 53.83
C MET A 120 -10.25 12.67 53.28
N ILE A 121 -11.31 12.62 54.09
CA ILE A 121 -12.66 13.08 53.71
C ILE A 121 -12.60 14.56 53.31
N ASN A 122 -11.99 15.41 54.14
CA ASN A 122 -11.83 16.83 53.83
C ASN A 122 -11.03 17.04 52.53
N SER A 123 -9.99 16.24 52.29
CA SER A 123 -9.23 16.29 51.04
C SER A 123 -10.11 15.92 49.84
N MET A 124 -10.94 14.89 49.93
CA MET A 124 -11.81 14.46 48.83
C MET A 124 -12.87 15.51 48.49
N VAL A 125 -13.42 16.20 49.50
CA VAL A 125 -14.48 17.20 49.32
C VAL A 125 -13.94 18.58 48.94
N ASN A 126 -12.82 19.00 49.54
CA ASN A 126 -12.32 20.38 49.45
C ASN A 126 -10.95 20.53 48.76
N GLY A 127 -10.22 19.45 48.50
CA GLY A 127 -8.84 19.51 47.98
C GLY A 127 -8.47 18.55 46.84
N GLY A 128 -9.41 17.69 46.40
CA GLY A 128 -9.19 16.67 45.38
C GLY A 128 -9.35 17.18 43.95
N SER A 129 -9.14 16.30 42.96
CA SER A 129 -9.49 16.59 41.56
C SER A 129 -11.01 16.77 41.42
N ALA A 130 -11.45 17.52 40.39
CA ALA A 130 -12.87 17.74 40.14
C ALA A 130 -13.65 16.41 39.96
N GLU A 131 -13.01 15.42 39.34
CA GLU A 131 -13.57 14.09 39.11
C GLU A 131 -13.68 13.27 40.41
N SER A 132 -12.60 13.17 41.20
CA SER A 132 -12.60 12.44 42.48
C SER A 132 -13.58 13.03 43.48
N LYS A 133 -13.72 14.37 43.49
CA LYS A 133 -14.72 15.07 44.28
C LYS A 133 -16.14 14.68 43.86
N ALA A 134 -16.43 14.73 42.55
CA ALA A 134 -17.75 14.43 42.03
C ALA A 134 -18.19 12.97 42.29
N ILE A 135 -17.26 12.01 42.18
CA ILE A 135 -17.53 10.59 42.51
C ILE A 135 -17.87 10.44 44.00
N PHE A 136 -17.07 11.03 44.89
CA PHE A 136 -17.29 10.90 46.34
C PHE A 136 -18.56 11.62 46.80
N GLU A 137 -18.87 12.80 46.25
CA GLU A 137 -20.13 13.52 46.49
C GLU A 137 -21.33 12.72 45.98
N ALA A 138 -21.23 12.03 44.84
CA ALA A 138 -22.27 11.13 44.36
C ALA A 138 -22.49 9.93 45.30
N LYS A 139 -21.42 9.29 45.80
CA LYS A 139 -21.54 8.22 46.80
C LYS A 139 -22.21 8.72 48.08
N ALA A 140 -21.81 9.89 48.58
CA ALA A 140 -22.41 10.50 49.76
C ALA A 140 -23.90 10.82 49.54
N ALA A 141 -24.26 11.36 48.38
CA ALA A 141 -25.65 11.64 48.02
C ALA A 141 -26.51 10.36 47.91
N ALA A 142 -25.96 9.28 47.35
CA ALA A 142 -26.64 7.98 47.30
C ALA A 142 -26.85 7.39 48.71
N SER A 143 -25.84 7.47 49.57
CA SER A 143 -25.94 7.06 50.98
C SER A 143 -26.97 7.89 51.75
N ASP A 144 -27.00 9.21 51.55
CA ASP A 144 -28.01 10.10 52.14
C ASP A 144 -29.42 9.75 51.67
N TYR A 145 -29.56 9.40 50.39
CA TYR A 145 -30.84 8.99 49.81
C TYR A 145 -31.32 7.65 50.37
N PHE A 146 -30.41 6.68 50.51
CA PHE A 146 -30.71 5.40 51.13
C PHE A 146 -31.08 5.53 52.62
N ALA A 147 -30.37 6.40 53.35
CA ALA A 147 -30.69 6.71 54.74
C ALA A 147 -32.10 7.29 54.88
N ASP A 148 -32.45 8.27 54.04
CA ASP A 148 -33.82 8.83 54.03
C ASP A 148 -34.86 7.78 53.62
N ALA A 149 -34.51 6.91 52.67
CA ALA A 149 -35.43 5.89 52.16
C ALA A 149 -35.80 4.83 53.21
N THR A 150 -34.90 4.58 54.18
CA THR A 150 -34.98 3.49 55.16
C THR A 150 -35.21 3.94 56.60
N LEU A 151 -35.20 5.24 56.89
CA LEU A 151 -35.40 5.79 58.24
C LEU A 151 -36.73 5.33 58.87
N GLY A 152 -36.66 4.73 60.06
CA GLY A 152 -37.82 4.23 60.79
C GLY A 152 -38.51 3.01 60.16
N LYS A 153 -37.89 2.33 59.18
CA LYS A 153 -38.43 1.15 58.50
C LYS A 153 -37.75 -0.13 58.96
N ASP A 154 -38.47 -1.25 58.89
CA ASP A 154 -37.88 -2.57 59.11
C ASP A 154 -37.01 -2.98 57.92
N ILE A 155 -35.70 -3.00 58.13
CA ILE A 155 -34.68 -3.37 57.14
C ILE A 155 -34.05 -4.74 57.41
N SER A 156 -34.63 -5.55 58.30
CA SER A 156 -34.06 -6.87 58.70
C SER A 156 -33.89 -7.87 57.55
N GLY A 157 -34.57 -7.64 56.41
CA GLY A 157 -34.43 -8.42 55.17
C GLY A 157 -33.32 -7.97 54.22
N LEU A 158 -32.64 -6.85 54.49
CA LEU A 158 -31.51 -6.39 53.69
C LEU A 158 -30.20 -7.01 54.20
N ASP A 159 -29.39 -7.53 53.29
CA ASP A 159 -28.02 -7.95 53.63
C ASP A 159 -27.01 -6.82 53.41
N GLU A 160 -25.88 -6.88 54.12
CA GLU A 160 -24.80 -5.89 54.00
C GLU A 160 -24.22 -5.81 52.57
N GLY A 161 -24.30 -6.91 51.81
CA GLY A 161 -23.85 -6.96 50.41
C GLY A 161 -24.63 -5.99 49.52
N THR A 162 -25.92 -5.86 49.79
CA THR A 162 -26.83 -4.93 49.08
C THR A 162 -26.44 -3.48 49.33
N THR A 163 -26.19 -3.09 50.59
CA THR A 163 -25.80 -1.71 50.95
C THR A 163 -24.39 -1.34 50.50
N SER A 164 -23.47 -2.31 50.42
CA SER A 164 -22.14 -2.10 49.84
C SER A 164 -22.19 -1.95 48.32
N LYS A 165 -23.06 -2.71 47.64
CA LYS A 165 -23.28 -2.63 46.20
C LYS A 165 -23.71 -1.22 45.77
N LEU A 166 -24.62 -0.58 46.52
CA LEU A 166 -25.08 0.79 46.22
C LEU A 166 -23.93 1.79 46.12
N ILE A 167 -22.87 1.62 46.90
CA ILE A 167 -21.71 2.51 46.88
C ILE A 167 -20.67 2.08 45.85
N SER A 168 -20.42 0.78 45.68
CA SER A 168 -19.40 0.29 44.76
C SER A 168 -19.79 0.41 43.28
N GLU A 169 -21.08 0.53 42.97
CA GLU A 169 -21.56 0.77 41.61
C GLU A 169 -21.35 2.20 41.11
N ILE A 170 -21.08 3.14 42.01
CA ILE A 170 -20.78 4.54 41.67
C ILE A 170 -19.29 4.65 41.37
N ASN A 171 -18.94 4.65 40.09
CA ASN A 171 -17.58 4.88 39.59
C ASN A 171 -17.47 6.22 38.85
N SER A 172 -18.59 6.88 38.59
CA SER A 172 -18.73 8.20 37.99
C SER A 172 -19.87 8.98 38.67
N ALA A 173 -19.88 10.31 38.56
CA ALA A 173 -20.96 11.11 39.15
C ALA A 173 -22.33 10.84 38.51
N SER A 174 -22.36 10.42 37.24
CA SER A 174 -23.57 10.04 36.49
C SER A 174 -24.26 8.79 37.02
N ASP A 175 -23.58 7.94 37.79
CA ASP A 175 -24.16 6.72 38.35
C ASP A 175 -25.16 6.99 39.50
N LEU A 176 -25.18 8.21 40.04
CA LEU A 176 -26.02 8.56 41.18
C LEU A 176 -27.50 8.25 40.96
N ASP A 177 -28.04 8.63 39.80
CA ASP A 177 -29.47 8.46 39.52
C ASP A 177 -29.82 6.98 39.26
N LYS A 178 -28.88 6.20 38.71
CA LYS A 178 -29.00 4.73 38.63
C LYS A 178 -29.18 4.15 40.02
N VAL A 179 -28.29 4.50 40.95
CA VAL A 179 -28.31 3.98 42.32
C VAL A 179 -29.53 4.47 43.09
N LYS A 180 -29.97 5.71 42.91
CA LYS A 180 -31.24 6.19 43.49
C LYS A 180 -32.44 5.37 43.01
N SER A 181 -32.48 4.99 41.75
CA SER A 181 -33.55 4.12 41.25
C SER A 181 -33.48 2.71 41.83
N GLU A 182 -32.28 2.16 42.07
CA GLU A 182 -32.13 0.88 42.79
C GLU A 182 -32.63 1.03 44.24
N ILE A 183 -32.30 2.14 44.90
CA ILE A 183 -32.79 2.49 46.24
C ILE A 183 -34.32 2.61 46.25
N ASP A 184 -34.93 3.24 45.23
CA ASP A 184 -36.39 3.35 45.13
C ASP A 184 -37.08 1.99 44.98
N GLY A 185 -36.49 1.08 44.20
CA GLY A 185 -37.00 -0.29 44.08
C GLY A 185 -36.87 -1.07 45.40
N LEU A 186 -35.74 -0.92 46.10
CA LEU A 186 -35.56 -1.49 47.43
C LEU A 186 -36.55 -0.89 48.43
N LYS A 187 -36.73 0.44 48.40
CA LYS A 187 -37.68 1.18 49.23
C LYS A 187 -39.09 0.63 49.07
N GLU A 188 -39.54 0.42 47.84
CA GLU A 188 -40.86 -0.15 47.53
C GLU A 188 -41.01 -1.58 48.10
N SER A 189 -39.99 -2.44 47.95
CA SER A 189 -40.01 -3.78 48.51
C SER A 189 -39.99 -3.79 50.05
N ILE A 190 -39.24 -2.88 50.66
CA ILE A 190 -39.16 -2.71 52.12
C ILE A 190 -40.50 -2.20 52.65
N ASP A 191 -41.10 -1.23 51.96
CA ASP A 191 -42.40 -0.68 52.30
C ASP A 191 -43.46 -1.77 52.27
N GLU A 192 -43.62 -2.52 51.17
CA GLU A 192 -44.59 -3.63 51.12
C GLU A 192 -44.33 -4.73 52.16
N ALA A 193 -43.07 -5.02 52.49
CA ALA A 193 -42.73 -6.05 53.47
C ALA A 193 -43.12 -5.67 54.90
N GLY A 194 -43.02 -4.37 55.24
CA GLY A 194 -43.32 -3.82 56.55
C GLY A 194 -44.81 -3.54 56.81
N LEU A 195 -45.68 -3.61 55.78
CA LEU A 195 -47.11 -3.39 55.95
C LEU A 195 -47.80 -4.52 56.73
N ASN A 196 -48.80 -4.16 57.52
CA ASN A 196 -49.68 -5.14 58.14
C ASN A 196 -50.54 -5.84 57.07
N LYS A 197 -50.55 -7.18 57.03
CA LYS A 197 -51.14 -7.93 55.92
C LYS A 197 -52.54 -8.43 56.26
N ILE A 198 -53.52 -8.01 55.46
CA ILE A 198 -54.93 -8.37 55.61
C ILE A 198 -55.40 -9.04 54.31
N ALA A 199 -56.06 -10.20 54.42
CA ALA A 199 -56.63 -10.90 53.27
C ALA A 199 -58.16 -10.81 53.30
N LEU A 200 -58.76 -10.46 52.17
CA LEU A 200 -60.21 -10.46 51.97
C LEU A 200 -60.75 -11.90 51.86
N THR A 201 -62.02 -12.08 52.19
CA THR A 201 -62.73 -13.36 52.14
C THR A 201 -63.75 -13.39 51.01
N THR A 202 -64.36 -14.54 50.72
CA THR A 202 -65.37 -14.62 49.63
C THR A 202 -66.71 -13.97 50.00
N GLU A 203 -66.92 -13.64 51.28
CA GLU A 203 -68.11 -12.92 51.75
C GLU A 203 -67.91 -11.40 51.64
N ASN A 204 -68.95 -10.60 51.90
CA ASN A 204 -68.76 -9.15 52.01
C ASN A 204 -67.97 -8.82 53.29
N ASP A 205 -66.81 -8.20 53.14
CA ASP A 205 -65.90 -7.89 54.23
C ASP A 205 -66.19 -6.50 54.84
N THR A 206 -65.88 -6.35 56.13
CA THR A 206 -65.79 -5.04 56.81
C THR A 206 -64.42 -4.93 57.46
N ILE A 207 -63.51 -4.25 56.78
CA ILE A 207 -62.11 -4.07 57.17
C ILE A 207 -61.89 -2.64 57.61
N THR A 208 -61.21 -2.49 58.75
CA THR A 208 -60.60 -1.22 59.17
C THR A 208 -59.15 -1.53 59.48
N GLY A 209 -58.24 -0.90 58.75
CA GLY A 209 -56.81 -1.04 58.94
C GLY A 209 -56.35 -0.35 60.22
N THR A 210 -55.05 -0.30 60.37
CA THR A 210 -54.33 0.16 61.56
C THR A 210 -53.98 1.65 61.46
N GLU A 211 -53.18 2.14 62.40
CA GLU A 211 -52.61 3.50 62.35
C GLU A 211 -51.27 3.55 61.57
N GLY A 212 -50.75 2.38 61.16
CA GLY A 212 -49.60 2.25 60.25
C GLY A 212 -50.04 1.64 58.92
N GLY A 213 -49.15 1.59 57.94
CA GLY A 213 -49.53 1.12 56.60
C GLY A 213 -50.00 -0.34 56.55
N ASP A 214 -51.08 -0.59 55.82
CA ASP A 214 -51.72 -1.88 55.62
C ASP A 214 -51.63 -2.36 54.16
N LEU A 215 -51.43 -3.66 53.96
CA LEU A 215 -51.52 -4.37 52.68
C LEU A 215 -52.78 -5.25 52.69
N ILE A 216 -53.84 -4.76 52.04
CA ILE A 216 -55.12 -5.46 51.93
C ILE A 216 -55.13 -6.20 50.59
N SER A 217 -55.34 -7.51 50.60
CA SER A 217 -55.22 -8.37 49.42
C SER A 217 -56.50 -9.09 49.05
N GLY A 218 -56.82 -9.13 47.75
CA GLY A 218 -58.02 -9.78 47.24
C GLY A 218 -57.93 -10.27 45.80
N VAL A 219 -59.00 -10.92 45.35
CA VAL A 219 -59.17 -11.45 43.99
C VAL A 219 -60.51 -11.00 43.46
N VAL A 220 -60.57 -10.58 42.19
CA VAL A 220 -61.83 -10.39 41.46
C VAL A 220 -61.96 -11.53 40.45
N GLY A 221 -62.91 -12.43 40.66
CA GLY A 221 -62.98 -13.69 39.93
C GLY A 221 -64.40 -14.14 39.58
N THR A 222 -64.60 -15.46 39.56
CA THR A 222 -65.95 -16.04 39.61
C THR A 222 -66.53 -15.89 41.00
N ALA A 223 -67.84 -16.09 41.19
CA ALA A 223 -68.47 -15.96 42.52
C ALA A 223 -67.86 -16.88 43.60
N ALA A 224 -67.20 -17.99 43.21
CA ALA A 224 -66.53 -18.91 44.13
C ALA A 224 -65.09 -18.50 44.48
N GLU A 225 -64.52 -17.53 43.76
CA GLU A 225 -63.10 -17.12 43.87
C GLU A 225 -62.95 -15.64 44.22
N SER A 226 -63.98 -14.82 43.99
CA SER A 226 -63.94 -13.39 44.23
C SER A 226 -63.90 -13.14 45.74
N THR A 227 -62.90 -12.40 46.18
CA THR A 227 -62.80 -11.91 47.55
C THR A 227 -62.89 -10.39 47.66
N LEU A 228 -62.67 -9.65 46.56
CA LEU A 228 -63.12 -8.27 46.47
C LEU A 228 -64.52 -8.25 45.84
N ASN A 229 -65.52 -7.91 46.64
CA ASN A 229 -66.93 -7.90 46.30
C ASN A 229 -67.50 -6.47 46.30
N PRO A 230 -68.56 -6.19 45.50
CA PRO A 230 -69.15 -4.84 45.44
C PRO A 230 -69.70 -4.31 46.78
N GLY A 231 -70.00 -5.17 47.75
CA GLY A 231 -70.54 -4.79 49.06
C GLY A 231 -69.48 -4.62 50.16
N ASP A 232 -68.19 -4.75 49.83
CA ASP A 232 -67.11 -4.63 50.83
C ASP A 232 -67.00 -3.22 51.37
N LYS A 233 -66.65 -3.13 52.65
CA LYS A 233 -66.38 -1.88 53.38
C LYS A 233 -64.94 -1.88 53.84
N ILE A 234 -64.07 -1.27 53.06
CA ILE A 234 -62.63 -1.24 53.26
C ILE A 234 -62.22 0.18 53.63
N ASP A 235 -61.68 0.33 54.84
CA ASP A 235 -61.03 1.54 55.32
C ASP A 235 -59.57 1.19 55.63
N GLY A 236 -58.60 1.75 54.92
CA GLY A 236 -57.18 1.48 55.20
C GLY A 236 -56.71 2.03 56.54
N GLY A 237 -57.41 3.02 57.11
CA GLY A 237 -57.01 3.65 58.36
C GLY A 237 -56.09 4.85 58.11
N ALA A 238 -55.05 4.97 58.91
CA ALA A 238 -54.03 6.01 58.74
C ALA A 238 -52.71 5.32 58.36
N GLY A 239 -51.95 5.91 57.44
CA GLY A 239 -50.74 5.28 56.94
C GLY A 239 -50.64 5.44 55.43
N ASN A 240 -49.75 4.67 54.81
CA ASN A 240 -49.73 4.49 53.36
C ASN A 240 -50.25 3.09 53.07
N ASP A 241 -51.50 2.99 52.67
CA ASP A 241 -52.23 1.74 52.56
C ASP A 241 -52.30 1.27 51.11
N VAL A 242 -52.14 -0.05 50.91
CA VAL A 242 -52.09 -0.71 49.61
C VAL A 242 -53.23 -1.70 49.48
N LEU A 243 -54.11 -1.50 48.48
CA LEU A 243 -55.07 -2.51 48.06
C LEU A 243 -54.50 -3.30 46.86
N LYS A 244 -54.19 -4.58 47.07
CA LYS A 244 -53.59 -5.48 46.07
C LYS A 244 -54.60 -6.51 45.57
N VAL A 245 -54.92 -6.48 44.27
CA VAL A 245 -56.01 -7.27 43.68
C VAL A 245 -55.54 -8.06 42.46
N ASP A 246 -55.79 -9.36 42.44
CA ASP A 246 -55.66 -10.20 41.23
C ASP A 246 -56.99 -10.21 40.44
N LEU A 247 -56.96 -9.66 39.23
CA LEU A 247 -58.10 -9.52 38.33
C LEU A 247 -58.19 -10.72 37.38
N LYS A 248 -58.98 -11.71 37.78
CA LYS A 248 -59.41 -12.81 36.90
C LYS A 248 -60.70 -12.47 36.14
N ASN A 249 -61.45 -11.46 36.58
CA ASN A 249 -62.68 -10.94 35.97
C ASN A 249 -62.77 -9.40 36.12
N ASN A 250 -63.79 -8.77 35.52
CA ASN A 250 -63.99 -7.31 35.57
C ASN A 250 -64.64 -6.87 36.89
N PHE A 251 -64.07 -5.87 37.56
CA PHE A 251 -64.69 -5.20 38.71
C PHE A 251 -65.56 -4.03 38.22
N LYS A 252 -66.87 -4.08 38.52
CA LYS A 252 -67.87 -3.12 38.05
C LYS A 252 -68.14 -1.98 39.05
N GLY A 253 -67.27 -1.81 40.04
CA GLY A 253 -67.43 -0.83 41.10
C GLY A 253 -68.24 -1.34 42.30
N LEU A 254 -68.30 -0.49 43.32
CA LEU A 254 -68.99 -0.72 44.58
C LEU A 254 -70.52 -0.59 44.42
N LYS A 255 -71.29 -1.26 45.29
CA LYS A 255 -72.76 -1.25 45.33
C LYS A 255 -73.25 -1.10 46.77
N ASP A 256 -74.55 -0.80 46.90
CA ASP A 256 -75.25 -0.65 48.17
C ASP A 256 -74.54 0.36 49.08
N ASP A 257 -74.11 -0.04 50.28
CA ASP A 257 -73.36 0.79 51.23
C ASP A 257 -71.86 0.41 51.31
N GLY A 258 -71.34 -0.33 50.31
CA GLY A 258 -69.93 -0.66 50.18
C GLY A 258 -69.06 0.56 49.85
N TYR A 259 -67.83 0.59 50.37
CA TYR A 259 -66.88 1.68 50.17
C TYR A 259 -65.43 1.19 50.21
N ILE A 260 -64.54 1.92 49.55
CA ILE A 260 -63.08 1.82 49.72
C ILE A 260 -62.58 3.24 49.97
N LYS A 261 -61.95 3.49 51.12
CA LYS A 261 -61.42 4.81 51.50
C LYS A 261 -60.10 4.66 52.26
N ASN A 262 -59.33 5.75 52.31
CA ASN A 262 -58.00 5.79 52.92
C ASN A 262 -57.10 4.67 52.36
N ILE A 263 -57.02 4.60 51.03
CA ILE A 263 -56.10 3.71 50.32
C ILE A 263 -55.30 4.59 49.37
N GLU A 264 -53.98 4.62 49.54
CA GLU A 264 -53.09 5.47 48.75
C GLU A 264 -52.60 4.76 47.49
N LYS A 265 -52.41 3.43 47.52
CA LYS A 265 -51.96 2.64 46.37
C LYS A 265 -52.95 1.53 46.01
N LEU A 266 -53.40 1.53 44.76
CA LEU A 266 -54.16 0.42 44.17
C LEU A 266 -53.24 -0.41 43.26
N SER A 267 -52.97 -1.66 43.64
CA SER A 267 -52.11 -2.58 42.88
C SER A 267 -52.94 -3.68 42.24
N LEU A 268 -53.08 -3.67 40.92
CA LEU A 268 -53.89 -4.59 40.15
C LEU A 268 -53.00 -5.49 39.30
N THR A 269 -53.18 -6.81 39.42
CA THR A 269 -52.52 -7.80 38.56
C THR A 269 -53.55 -8.46 37.65
N ASN A 270 -53.30 -8.55 36.35
CA ASN A 270 -54.12 -9.32 35.43
C ASN A 270 -53.44 -10.65 35.13
N SER A 271 -53.77 -11.68 35.91
CA SER A 271 -53.32 -13.06 35.70
C SER A 271 -54.13 -13.81 34.63
N SER A 272 -55.11 -13.15 34.00
CA SER A 272 -56.00 -13.78 33.03
C SER A 272 -55.49 -13.68 31.59
N VAL A 273 -56.16 -14.38 30.66
CA VAL A 273 -55.78 -14.43 29.23
C VAL A 273 -56.37 -13.29 28.38
N SER A 274 -57.15 -12.38 28.97
CA SER A 274 -57.83 -11.27 28.28
C SER A 274 -57.72 -9.94 29.05
N ASN A 275 -58.03 -8.82 28.41
CA ASN A 275 -58.07 -7.52 29.08
C ASN A 275 -59.13 -7.49 30.21
N ARG A 276 -58.85 -6.72 31.26
CA ARG A 276 -59.73 -6.56 32.43
C ARG A 276 -60.04 -5.10 32.70
N THR A 277 -61.20 -4.84 33.30
CA THR A 277 -61.62 -3.50 33.69
C THR A 277 -61.77 -3.39 35.21
N PHE A 278 -61.40 -2.24 35.77
CA PHE A 278 -61.61 -1.90 37.17
C PHE A 278 -62.28 -0.52 37.26
N ASP A 279 -63.53 -0.47 37.70
CA ASP A 279 -64.23 0.79 37.97
C ASP A 279 -63.89 1.28 39.39
N ALA A 280 -63.14 2.37 39.48
CA ALA A 280 -62.67 2.97 40.72
C ALA A 280 -63.60 4.09 41.23
N LYS A 281 -64.83 4.20 40.68
CA LYS A 281 -65.79 5.21 41.10
C LYS A 281 -66.08 5.13 42.61
N GLY A 282 -65.89 6.26 43.29
CA GLY A 282 -66.12 6.38 44.73
C GLY A 282 -64.94 5.91 45.60
N ILE A 283 -63.79 5.61 44.99
CA ILE A 283 -62.52 5.40 45.70
C ILE A 283 -61.74 6.73 45.66
N ASP A 284 -61.74 7.43 46.78
CA ASP A 284 -61.06 8.72 46.93
C ASP A 284 -59.73 8.55 47.69
N GLY A 285 -58.76 9.44 47.42
CA GLY A 285 -57.47 9.49 48.14
C GLY A 285 -56.33 8.68 47.52
N LEU A 286 -56.56 8.00 46.39
CA LEU A 286 -55.50 7.30 45.66
C LEU A 286 -54.41 8.28 45.19
N GLN A 287 -53.17 7.87 45.37
CA GLN A 287 -51.95 8.54 44.91
C GLN A 287 -51.25 7.74 43.82
N THR A 288 -51.35 6.40 43.85
CA THR A 288 -50.70 5.51 42.89
C THR A 288 -51.62 4.39 42.43
N VAL A 289 -51.57 4.07 41.14
CA VAL A 289 -52.22 2.90 40.54
C VAL A 289 -51.17 2.05 39.83
N ALA A 290 -50.88 0.88 40.37
CA ALA A 290 -49.94 -0.07 39.79
C ALA A 290 -50.69 -1.15 39.01
N LEU A 291 -50.34 -1.35 37.75
CA LEU A 291 -50.97 -2.26 36.81
C LEU A 291 -49.94 -3.25 36.29
N SER A 292 -50.14 -4.53 36.57
CA SER A 292 -49.21 -5.60 36.20
C SER A 292 -49.89 -6.68 35.37
N GLY A 293 -49.23 -7.12 34.30
CA GLY A 293 -49.65 -8.25 33.48
C GLY A 293 -49.53 -7.98 31.98
N GLU A 294 -49.28 -9.05 31.22
CA GLU A 294 -49.14 -8.94 29.75
C GLU A 294 -50.42 -8.44 29.07
N LYS A 295 -51.58 -8.79 29.65
CA LYS A 295 -52.89 -8.36 29.18
C LYS A 295 -53.29 -7.07 29.90
N GLY A 296 -53.90 -6.15 29.15
CA GLY A 296 -54.20 -4.80 29.65
C GLY A 296 -55.22 -4.77 30.80
N ILE A 297 -55.06 -3.77 31.66
CA ILE A 297 -56.03 -3.39 32.68
C ILE A 297 -56.53 -1.98 32.33
N SER A 298 -57.84 -1.82 32.19
CA SER A 298 -58.51 -0.53 32.01
C SER A 298 -59.14 -0.10 33.33
N VAL A 299 -58.46 0.79 34.04
CA VAL A 299 -59.03 1.50 35.19
C VAL A 299 -59.93 2.63 34.66
N THR A 300 -61.02 2.94 35.35
CA THR A 300 -61.95 4.03 34.98
C THR A 300 -62.45 4.76 36.22
N ASN A 301 -62.88 6.02 36.04
CA ASN A 301 -63.52 6.85 37.06
C ASN A 301 -62.64 7.24 38.28
N LEU A 302 -61.33 7.38 38.14
CA LEU A 302 -60.49 7.95 39.20
C LEU A 302 -60.80 9.45 39.43
N ALA A 303 -60.85 9.87 40.68
CA ALA A 303 -61.29 11.21 41.08
C ALA A 303 -60.23 12.32 40.88
N ASN A 304 -58.95 11.97 40.82
CA ASN A 304 -57.82 12.88 40.67
C ASN A 304 -56.71 12.22 39.84
N ILE A 305 -55.79 13.04 39.30
CA ILE A 305 -54.57 12.55 38.65
C ILE A 305 -53.72 11.81 39.69
N VAL A 306 -53.23 10.62 39.32
CA VAL A 306 -52.39 9.75 40.16
C VAL A 306 -51.14 9.32 39.40
N ASP A 307 -50.13 8.85 40.12
CA ASP A 307 -49.00 8.15 39.51
C ASP A 307 -49.47 6.79 39.00
N VAL A 308 -49.10 6.42 37.78
CA VAL A 308 -49.45 5.13 37.18
C VAL A 308 -48.18 4.31 37.00
N GLU A 309 -48.20 3.05 37.44
CA GLU A 309 -47.10 2.11 37.23
C GLU A 309 -47.55 1.00 36.28
N LEU A 310 -46.80 0.76 35.21
CA LEU A 310 -47.06 -0.29 34.23
C LEU A 310 -45.94 -1.31 34.25
N THR A 311 -46.29 -2.56 34.55
CA THR A 311 -45.34 -3.67 34.55
C THR A 311 -45.77 -4.74 33.53
N ASN A 312 -44.86 -5.05 32.62
CA ASN A 312 -44.98 -6.12 31.62
C ASN A 312 -46.17 -6.02 30.64
N LEU A 313 -46.80 -4.84 30.49
CA LEU A 313 -47.92 -4.65 29.57
C LEU A 313 -47.50 -4.87 28.10
N LYS A 314 -48.17 -5.78 27.38
CA LYS A 314 -47.93 -6.09 25.95
C LYS A 314 -49.13 -5.82 25.04
N ALA A 315 -50.02 -4.90 25.43
CA ALA A 315 -51.18 -4.52 24.64
C ALA A 315 -50.83 -3.46 23.57
N ASP A 316 -51.63 -3.35 22.52
CA ASP A 316 -51.40 -2.35 21.46
C ASP A 316 -51.51 -0.91 21.98
N LYS A 317 -52.32 -0.67 23.01
CA LYS A 317 -52.58 0.67 23.57
C LYS A 317 -52.81 0.66 25.08
N PHE A 318 -52.49 1.78 25.70
CA PHE A 318 -52.84 2.15 27.06
C PHE A 318 -53.43 3.57 27.03
N ASN A 319 -54.68 3.73 27.49
CA ASN A 319 -55.38 5.02 27.40
C ASN A 319 -55.47 5.67 28.78
N VAL A 320 -54.65 6.70 28.99
CA VAL A 320 -54.59 7.53 30.20
C VAL A 320 -55.86 8.34 30.38
N ASP A 321 -56.40 8.92 29.29
CA ASP A 321 -57.60 9.77 29.35
C ASP A 321 -58.82 9.03 29.91
N SER A 322 -58.91 7.71 29.65
CA SER A 322 -60.03 6.87 30.11
C SER A 322 -59.96 6.47 31.59
N ILE A 323 -58.82 6.72 32.26
CA ILE A 323 -58.61 6.34 33.66
C ILE A 323 -59.42 7.24 34.60
N TYR A 324 -59.49 8.52 34.27
CA TYR A 324 -60.03 9.56 35.15
C TYR A 324 -61.51 9.82 34.89
N ALA A 325 -62.19 10.32 35.92
CA ALA A 325 -63.56 10.81 35.80
C ALA A 325 -63.64 12.07 34.92
N ASP A 326 -64.83 12.37 34.41
CA ASP A 326 -65.08 13.57 33.62
C ASP A 326 -64.57 14.84 34.33
N LYS A 327 -63.95 15.73 33.55
CA LYS A 327 -63.38 17.03 33.96
C LYS A 327 -62.07 17.00 34.78
N VAL A 328 -61.56 15.83 35.16
CA VAL A 328 -60.28 15.75 35.88
C VAL A 328 -59.11 16.23 35.01
N LEU A 329 -59.18 15.96 33.71
CA LEU A 329 -58.17 16.34 32.71
C LEU A 329 -58.62 17.52 31.82
N ASP A 330 -59.48 18.41 32.31
CA ASP A 330 -59.89 19.60 31.55
C ASP A 330 -58.95 20.81 31.83
N GLY A 331 -57.85 20.59 32.55
CA GLY A 331 -56.80 21.58 32.78
C GLY A 331 -56.03 21.87 31.49
N SER A 332 -55.12 22.85 31.54
CA SER A 332 -54.23 23.19 30.41
C SER A 332 -52.75 23.01 30.76
N ALA A 333 -52.48 22.28 31.83
CA ALA A 333 -51.15 21.99 32.35
C ALA A 333 -51.16 20.65 33.11
N ASP A 334 -51.97 19.71 32.65
CA ASP A 334 -52.14 18.41 33.29
C ASP A 334 -50.87 17.57 33.06
N VAL A 335 -50.39 16.94 34.15
CA VAL A 335 -49.14 16.18 34.19
C VAL A 335 -49.45 14.74 34.56
N GLN A 336 -49.10 13.79 33.70
CA GLN A 336 -49.18 12.36 34.02
C GLN A 336 -47.77 11.81 34.32
N ASN A 337 -47.59 11.23 35.51
CA ASN A 337 -46.41 10.43 35.82
C ASN A 337 -46.68 8.96 35.51
N LEU A 338 -45.82 8.34 34.71
CA LEU A 338 -45.95 6.97 34.26
C LEU A 338 -44.62 6.22 34.47
N LYS A 339 -44.62 5.29 35.43
CA LYS A 339 -43.52 4.35 35.63
C LYS A 339 -43.70 3.15 34.71
N VAL A 340 -42.68 2.77 33.96
CA VAL A 340 -42.76 1.65 33.00
C VAL A 340 -41.63 0.64 33.23
N ASN A 341 -41.98 -0.64 33.27
CA ASN A 341 -41.03 -1.74 33.41
C ASN A 341 -41.41 -2.88 32.46
N GLY A 342 -40.59 -3.11 31.44
CA GLY A 342 -40.86 -4.12 30.44
C GLY A 342 -42.16 -3.89 29.66
N VAL A 343 -42.56 -2.65 29.40
CA VAL A 343 -43.77 -2.35 28.62
C VAL A 343 -43.48 -2.49 27.13
N GLY A 344 -44.35 -3.15 26.37
CA GLY A 344 -44.18 -3.35 24.92
C GLY A 344 -43.06 -4.30 24.52
N ALA A 345 -42.80 -4.40 23.23
CA ALA A 345 -41.69 -5.18 22.67
C ALA A 345 -41.13 -4.52 21.40
N LYS A 346 -39.92 -4.92 20.98
CA LYS A 346 -39.30 -4.43 19.74
C LYS A 346 -40.24 -4.69 18.54
N GLY A 347 -40.61 -3.64 17.82
CA GLY A 347 -41.56 -3.69 16.70
C GLY A 347 -43.04 -3.74 17.10
N ALA A 348 -43.35 -3.70 18.40
CA ALA A 348 -44.70 -3.71 18.96
C ALA A 348 -44.74 -2.79 20.21
N SER A 349 -44.53 -1.50 20.00
CA SER A 349 -44.61 -0.49 21.06
C SER A 349 -46.05 -0.34 21.57
N VAL A 350 -46.22 -0.09 22.87
CA VAL A 350 -47.53 0.25 23.43
C VAL A 350 -47.84 1.73 23.15
N ALA A 351 -48.98 2.01 22.52
CA ALA A 351 -49.44 3.37 22.30
C ALA A 351 -50.07 3.97 23.56
N ILE A 352 -49.40 4.93 24.18
CA ILE A 352 -49.90 5.73 25.30
C ILE A 352 -50.80 6.83 24.72
N THR A 353 -52.11 6.64 24.86
CA THR A 353 -53.10 7.67 24.50
C THR A 353 -53.31 8.59 25.70
N ALA A 354 -52.98 9.87 25.54
CA ALA A 354 -53.06 10.89 26.57
C ALA A 354 -53.41 12.25 25.92
N ASP A 355 -54.51 12.29 25.16
CA ASP A 355 -54.90 13.44 24.35
C ASP A 355 -55.19 14.69 25.16
N LYS A 356 -55.56 14.52 26.44
CA LYS A 356 -55.86 15.61 27.38
C LYS A 356 -54.70 15.93 28.35
N ILE A 357 -53.51 15.35 28.15
CA ILE A 357 -52.34 15.58 28.99
C ILE A 357 -51.33 16.46 28.25
N GLU A 358 -50.88 17.55 28.88
CA GLU A 358 -49.84 18.41 28.32
C GLU A 358 -48.43 17.86 28.56
N THR A 359 -48.17 17.28 29.73
CA THR A 359 -46.85 16.75 30.10
C THR A 359 -46.92 15.28 30.53
N LEU A 360 -46.17 14.42 29.84
CA LEU A 360 -45.98 13.02 30.22
C LEU A 360 -44.57 12.81 30.79
N ASN A 361 -44.50 12.41 32.06
CA ASN A 361 -43.24 12.02 32.70
C ASN A 361 -43.11 10.50 32.67
N LEU A 362 -42.15 9.98 31.92
CA LEU A 362 -41.82 8.56 31.85
C LEU A 362 -40.68 8.23 32.82
N ASN A 363 -40.89 7.26 33.71
CA ASN A 363 -39.86 6.74 34.59
C ASN A 363 -39.64 5.24 34.31
N THR A 364 -38.53 4.89 33.70
CA THR A 364 -38.25 3.50 33.31
C THR A 364 -37.50 2.76 34.41
N THR A 365 -37.94 1.54 34.75
CA THR A 365 -37.23 0.68 35.70
C THR A 365 -37.14 -0.75 35.19
N GLY A 366 -36.20 -1.54 35.73
CA GLY A 366 -36.08 -2.96 35.43
C GLY A 366 -35.75 -3.25 33.97
N SER A 367 -36.73 -3.76 33.20
CA SER A 367 -36.55 -4.18 31.80
C SER A 367 -36.83 -3.07 30.79
N GLN A 368 -36.15 -3.13 29.64
CA GLN A 368 -36.36 -2.19 28.52
C GLN A 368 -37.84 -2.08 28.14
N SER A 369 -38.30 -0.84 27.91
CA SER A 369 -39.67 -0.55 27.48
C SER A 369 -39.72 0.03 26.06
N PHE A 370 -40.83 -0.22 25.37
CA PHE A 370 -41.13 0.20 24.00
C PHE A 370 -42.51 0.86 23.98
N VAL A 371 -42.54 2.18 23.85
CA VAL A 371 -43.76 2.99 23.96
C VAL A 371 -43.87 4.01 22.84
N SER A 372 -45.07 4.51 22.61
CA SER A 372 -45.28 5.70 21.78
C SER A 372 -46.25 6.66 22.45
N ALA A 373 -46.07 7.96 22.27
CA ALA A 373 -46.90 8.99 22.88
C ALA A 373 -46.99 10.23 21.99
N ASP A 374 -48.15 10.90 22.00
CA ASP A 374 -48.37 12.15 21.25
C ASP A 374 -48.91 13.24 22.19
N VAL A 375 -48.00 13.85 22.95
CA VAL A 375 -48.26 14.94 23.90
C VAL A 375 -47.28 16.09 23.68
N ALA A 376 -47.57 17.28 24.22
CA ALA A 376 -46.77 18.48 23.99
C ALA A 376 -45.36 18.40 24.58
N SER A 377 -45.23 17.91 25.82
CA SER A 377 -43.96 17.75 26.53
C SER A 377 -43.79 16.33 27.07
N ILE A 378 -42.63 15.73 26.83
CA ILE A 378 -42.25 14.42 27.39
C ILE A 378 -40.96 14.59 28.18
N SER A 379 -40.94 14.13 29.44
CA SER A 379 -39.72 13.98 30.23
C SER A 379 -39.43 12.50 30.48
N VAL A 380 -38.16 12.10 30.40
CA VAL A 380 -37.73 10.72 30.62
C VAL A 380 -36.71 10.67 31.76
N LYS A 381 -36.92 9.72 32.67
CA LYS A 381 -36.03 9.40 33.81
C LYS A 381 -35.94 7.89 34.01
N GLY A 382 -35.06 7.48 34.90
CA GLY A 382 -34.82 6.08 35.23
C GLY A 382 -33.56 5.53 34.56
N ASN A 383 -33.39 4.21 34.57
CA ASN A 383 -32.12 3.58 34.16
C ASN A 383 -32.29 2.40 33.17
N ALA A 384 -33.52 1.94 32.93
CA ALA A 384 -33.79 0.90 31.96
C ALA A 384 -33.95 1.51 30.57
N ASN A 385 -33.34 0.93 29.54
CA ASN A 385 -33.40 1.45 28.17
C ASN A 385 -34.84 1.72 27.71
N LEU A 386 -35.01 2.72 26.85
CA LEU A 386 -36.31 3.14 26.34
C LEU A 386 -36.29 3.26 24.83
N SER A 387 -37.25 2.65 24.15
CA SER A 387 -37.61 3.02 22.78
C SER A 387 -38.91 3.82 22.81
N LEU A 388 -38.87 5.04 22.29
CA LEU A 388 -39.96 6.01 22.36
C LEU A 388 -40.24 6.57 20.96
N ALA A 389 -41.43 6.33 20.41
CA ALA A 389 -41.89 7.06 19.23
C ALA A 389 -42.82 8.21 19.63
N THR A 390 -42.59 9.41 19.09
CA THR A 390 -43.40 10.60 19.39
C THR A 390 -44.30 10.99 18.22
N GLY A 391 -45.36 11.74 18.53
CA GLY A 391 -46.34 12.22 17.55
C GLY A 391 -46.18 13.71 17.18
N ALA A 392 -47.08 14.22 16.34
CA ALA A 392 -47.00 15.57 15.79
C ALA A 392 -47.22 16.69 16.81
N LYS A 393 -47.84 16.41 17.97
CA LYS A 393 -48.06 17.38 19.05
C LYS A 393 -46.79 17.66 19.85
N THR A 394 -45.79 16.78 19.80
CA THR A 394 -44.58 16.91 20.62
C THR A 394 -43.74 18.13 20.23
N THR A 395 -43.49 18.97 21.23
CA THR A 395 -42.69 20.20 21.14
C THR A 395 -41.39 20.10 21.92
N THR A 396 -41.36 19.32 23.00
CA THR A 396 -40.17 19.10 23.83
C THR A 396 -40.02 17.64 24.25
N LEU A 397 -38.80 17.12 24.15
CA LEU A 397 -38.35 15.87 24.77
C LEU A 397 -37.15 16.19 25.67
N ASP A 398 -37.26 15.90 26.97
CA ASP A 398 -36.17 16.10 27.93
C ASP A 398 -35.86 14.81 28.70
N ALA A 399 -34.81 14.11 28.26
CA ALA A 399 -34.26 12.93 28.91
C ALA A 399 -32.95 13.21 29.65
N SER A 400 -32.64 14.48 29.98
CA SER A 400 -31.33 14.87 30.55
C SER A 400 -30.97 14.23 31.89
N SER A 401 -31.94 13.61 32.59
CA SER A 401 -31.71 12.84 33.82
C SER A 401 -31.87 11.32 33.63
N PHE A 402 -31.91 10.85 32.39
CA PHE A 402 -32.08 9.44 32.05
C PHE A 402 -30.72 8.73 32.03
N GLY A 403 -30.62 7.60 32.74
CA GLY A 403 -29.40 6.80 32.83
C GLY A 403 -29.34 5.60 31.88
N GLY A 404 -30.47 5.24 31.23
CA GLY A 404 -30.49 4.19 30.22
C GLY A 404 -30.20 4.73 28.82
N ALA A 405 -30.07 3.84 27.83
CA ALA A 405 -29.99 4.23 26.43
C ALA A 405 -31.38 4.53 25.86
N LEU A 406 -31.52 5.68 25.21
CA LEU A 406 -32.74 6.18 24.58
C LEU A 406 -32.70 5.96 23.05
N ASP A 407 -33.70 5.28 22.50
CA ASP A 407 -33.96 5.22 21.06
C ASP A 407 -35.27 5.96 20.76
N ALA A 408 -35.15 7.26 20.47
CA ALA A 408 -36.27 8.17 20.28
C ALA A 408 -36.55 8.43 18.79
N ASP A 409 -37.74 8.08 18.31
CA ASP A 409 -38.22 8.41 16.96
C ASP A 409 -39.19 9.58 16.98
N LEU A 410 -38.69 10.76 16.60
CA LEU A 410 -39.41 12.01 16.46
C LEU A 410 -39.64 12.38 14.98
N SER A 411 -39.57 11.43 14.06
CA SER A 411 -39.73 11.69 12.62
C SER A 411 -41.09 12.29 12.23
N THR A 412 -42.10 12.19 13.10
CA THR A 412 -43.43 12.82 12.92
C THR A 412 -43.58 14.16 13.65
N SER A 413 -42.65 14.52 14.53
CA SER A 413 -42.73 15.68 15.44
C SER A 413 -42.06 16.94 14.86
N ALA A 414 -42.58 17.45 13.75
CA ALA A 414 -41.99 18.61 13.06
C ALA A 414 -41.97 19.93 13.88
N SER A 415 -42.72 20.00 14.97
CA SER A 415 -42.88 21.19 15.83
C SER A 415 -41.93 21.25 17.02
N VAL A 416 -41.00 20.30 17.13
CA VAL A 416 -40.03 20.26 18.24
C VAL A 416 -39.14 21.50 18.27
N THR A 417 -38.94 22.05 19.47
CA THR A 417 -38.05 23.18 19.71
C THR A 417 -36.79 22.79 20.49
N SER A 418 -36.86 21.71 21.27
CA SER A 418 -35.75 21.19 22.07
C SER A 418 -35.86 19.67 22.21
N ILE A 419 -34.75 18.98 22.02
CA ILE A 419 -34.57 17.55 22.26
C ILE A 419 -33.32 17.37 23.12
N LYS A 420 -33.43 16.65 24.23
CA LYS A 420 -32.28 16.24 25.05
C LYS A 420 -32.31 14.74 25.28
N GLY A 421 -31.21 14.06 24.98
CA GLY A 421 -30.90 12.72 25.47
C GLY A 421 -30.44 12.76 26.94
N GLY A 422 -29.97 11.61 27.42
CA GLY A 422 -29.52 11.34 28.78
C GLY A 422 -28.03 10.98 28.83
N ASN A 423 -27.68 10.03 29.70
CA ASN A 423 -26.30 9.62 29.95
C ASN A 423 -25.89 8.31 29.23
N GLY A 424 -26.82 7.71 28.49
CA GLY A 424 -26.58 6.51 27.69
C GLY A 424 -26.13 6.87 26.27
N ASN A 425 -25.76 5.85 25.48
CA ASN A 425 -25.55 6.07 24.04
C ASN A 425 -26.92 6.19 23.36
N ASP A 426 -27.30 7.41 23.07
CA ASP A 426 -28.65 7.73 22.63
C ASP A 426 -28.76 7.83 21.11
N LYS A 427 -29.93 7.47 20.61
CA LYS A 427 -30.29 7.53 19.21
C LYS A 427 -31.53 8.39 19.04
N ILE A 428 -31.38 9.50 18.35
CA ILE A 428 -32.45 10.47 18.11
C ILE A 428 -32.76 10.46 16.62
N THR A 429 -33.98 10.09 16.23
CA THR A 429 -34.43 10.10 14.83
C THR A 429 -35.37 11.28 14.58
N ILE A 430 -35.09 12.09 13.56
CA ILE A 430 -35.92 13.20 13.09
C ILE A 430 -36.16 13.08 11.58
N LYS A 431 -37.12 13.84 11.05
CA LYS A 431 -37.28 14.00 9.59
C LYS A 431 -36.78 15.36 9.14
N ASP A 432 -37.56 16.40 9.43
CA ASP A 432 -37.25 17.80 9.18
C ASP A 432 -37.60 18.56 10.45
N VAL A 433 -36.76 19.52 10.85
CA VAL A 433 -36.97 20.37 12.04
C VAL A 433 -36.76 21.83 11.66
N ALA A 434 -37.30 22.73 12.48
CA ALA A 434 -37.06 24.16 12.31
C ALA A 434 -35.56 24.49 12.43
N VAL A 435 -35.15 25.61 11.84
CA VAL A 435 -33.78 26.10 11.94
C VAL A 435 -33.44 26.42 13.39
N ASN A 436 -32.23 26.05 13.82
CA ASN A 436 -31.67 26.22 15.16
C ASN A 436 -32.38 25.45 16.30
N VAL A 437 -33.21 24.43 16.01
CA VAL A 437 -33.70 23.51 17.05
C VAL A 437 -32.53 22.96 17.85
N ALA A 438 -32.61 23.05 19.18
CA ALA A 438 -31.57 22.55 20.06
C ALA A 438 -31.71 21.03 20.21
N ILE A 439 -30.65 20.30 19.85
CA ILE A 439 -30.57 18.86 20.00
C ILE A 439 -29.28 18.57 20.78
N ASP A 440 -29.46 18.04 21.98
CA ASP A 440 -28.39 17.67 22.89
C ASP A 440 -28.42 16.15 23.08
N GLY A 441 -27.36 15.43 22.72
CA GLY A 441 -27.31 13.97 22.97
C GLY A 441 -27.14 13.64 24.45
N GLY A 442 -26.46 14.51 25.20
CA GLY A 442 -26.16 14.31 26.61
C GLY A 442 -24.74 13.75 26.80
N ALA A 443 -24.58 12.71 27.61
CA ALA A 443 -23.29 12.03 27.77
C ALA A 443 -23.38 10.66 27.12
N GLY A 444 -22.34 10.23 26.41
CA GLY A 444 -22.37 8.99 25.65
C GLY A 444 -21.74 9.19 24.28
N ASN A 445 -21.87 8.19 23.42
CA ASN A 445 -21.63 8.33 21.99
C ASN A 445 -23.00 8.38 21.29
N ASP A 446 -23.44 9.58 20.95
CA ASP A 446 -24.82 9.82 20.54
C ASP A 446 -24.97 9.93 19.02
N GLU A 447 -26.07 9.39 18.49
CA GLU A 447 -26.41 9.37 17.06
C GLU A 447 -27.68 10.17 16.77
N LEU A 448 -27.56 11.17 15.88
CA LEU A 448 -28.71 11.81 15.25
C LEU A 448 -28.98 11.17 13.88
N VAL A 449 -30.18 10.63 13.67
CA VAL A 449 -30.66 10.11 12.38
C VAL A 449 -31.64 11.09 11.75
N ILE A 450 -31.35 11.52 10.52
CA ILE A 450 -32.23 12.35 9.69
C ILE A 450 -32.84 11.44 8.62
N LYS A 451 -34.12 11.09 8.79
CA LYS A 451 -34.82 10.08 8.00
C LYS A 451 -35.80 10.71 7.00
N GLY A 452 -35.51 10.56 5.70
CA GLY A 452 -36.40 10.96 4.61
C GLY A 452 -36.63 12.47 4.52
N SER A 453 -35.56 13.26 4.68
CA SER A 453 -35.66 14.72 4.69
C SER A 453 -36.25 15.29 3.40
N THR A 454 -37.10 16.31 3.53
CA THR A 454 -37.70 17.05 2.42
C THR A 454 -37.25 18.51 2.35
N ALA A 455 -36.38 18.90 3.28
CA ALA A 455 -35.76 20.21 3.37
C ALA A 455 -34.66 20.41 2.32
N THR A 456 -34.43 21.67 1.94
CA THR A 456 -33.25 22.06 1.16
C THR A 456 -32.07 22.45 2.06
N THR A 457 -32.34 22.78 3.32
CA THR A 457 -31.33 23.10 4.33
C THR A 457 -31.82 22.65 5.70
N LEU A 458 -30.98 21.91 6.42
CA LEU A 458 -31.16 21.58 7.83
C LEU A 458 -30.01 22.19 8.62
N GLN A 459 -30.36 22.92 9.67
CA GLN A 459 -29.40 23.60 10.55
C GLN A 459 -29.87 23.52 12.00
N PRO A 460 -29.92 22.33 12.62
CA PRO A 460 -30.09 22.22 14.06
C PRO A 460 -28.86 22.76 14.81
N THR A 461 -29.04 23.12 16.08
CA THR A 461 -27.92 23.37 17.00
C THR A 461 -27.62 22.07 17.72
N LEU A 462 -26.51 21.41 17.36
CA LEU A 462 -26.13 20.11 17.93
C LEU A 462 -25.09 20.31 19.04
N THR A 463 -25.34 19.72 20.20
CA THR A 463 -24.37 19.57 21.30
C THR A 463 -24.30 18.10 21.70
N ASN A 464 -23.11 17.62 22.04
CA ASN A 464 -22.89 16.22 22.44
C ASN A 464 -23.57 15.23 21.47
N ILE A 465 -23.32 15.41 20.17
CA ILE A 465 -23.72 14.47 19.12
C ILE A 465 -22.44 14.17 18.36
N GLU A 466 -22.01 12.92 18.37
CA GLU A 466 -20.75 12.49 17.75
C GLU A 466 -20.99 12.03 16.32
N LYS A 467 -22.16 11.46 16.06
CA LYS A 467 -22.53 10.86 14.78
C LYS A 467 -23.84 11.43 14.23
N VAL A 468 -23.84 11.78 12.95
CA VAL A 468 -25.07 12.10 12.21
C VAL A 468 -25.25 11.15 11.03
N THR A 469 -26.41 10.50 10.94
CA THR A 469 -26.79 9.61 9.85
C THR A 469 -27.89 10.24 9.02
N ILE A 470 -27.70 10.38 7.72
CA ILE A 470 -28.76 10.78 6.78
C ILE A 470 -29.28 9.53 6.08
N ASP A 471 -30.52 9.18 6.36
CA ASP A 471 -31.25 8.05 5.79
C ASP A 471 -32.34 8.57 4.82
N GLY A 472 -31.89 8.93 3.62
CA GLY A 472 -32.74 9.39 2.53
C GLY A 472 -33.09 10.88 2.55
N ASN A 473 -33.23 11.43 1.35
CA ASN A 473 -33.68 12.78 1.06
C ASN A 473 -34.65 12.77 -0.14
N THR A 474 -35.29 13.88 -0.45
CA THR A 474 -36.14 14.01 -1.66
C THR A 474 -35.82 15.25 -2.50
N LYS A 475 -34.89 16.07 -2.01
CA LYS A 475 -34.36 17.27 -2.63
C LYS A 475 -32.87 17.36 -2.30
N ASP A 476 -32.16 18.21 -3.02
CA ASP A 476 -30.81 18.58 -2.64
C ASP A 476 -30.81 19.16 -1.21
N LEU A 477 -30.00 18.59 -0.33
CA LEU A 477 -29.97 18.90 1.10
C LEU A 477 -28.63 19.51 1.49
N THR A 478 -28.65 20.69 2.10
CA THR A 478 -27.50 21.23 2.84
C THR A 478 -27.65 20.94 4.33
N LEU A 479 -26.75 20.14 4.91
CA LEU A 479 -26.62 19.98 6.36
C LEU A 479 -25.58 20.99 6.89
N SER A 480 -26.02 21.96 7.68
CA SER A 480 -25.14 22.96 8.27
C SER A 480 -24.79 22.61 9.72
N LEU A 481 -23.50 22.38 9.97
CA LEU A 481 -22.91 21.99 11.26
C LEU A 481 -22.25 23.16 12.01
N LYS A 482 -22.62 24.42 11.70
CA LYS A 482 -22.02 25.69 12.19
C LYS A 482 -21.75 25.81 13.70
N LYS A 483 -22.32 24.96 14.55
CA LYS A 483 -22.09 24.91 16.00
C LYS A 483 -21.97 23.48 16.56
N ALA A 484 -21.73 22.50 15.70
CA ALA A 484 -21.76 21.08 16.01
C ALA A 484 -20.34 20.49 16.08
N GLN A 485 -19.48 21.08 16.93
CA GLN A 485 -18.05 20.71 16.97
C GLN A 485 -17.79 19.25 17.39
N SER A 486 -18.73 18.63 18.11
CA SER A 486 -18.63 17.22 18.52
C SER A 486 -18.87 16.24 17.36
N VAL A 487 -19.52 16.67 16.26
CA VAL A 487 -19.83 15.79 15.14
C VAL A 487 -18.56 15.49 14.36
N THR A 488 -18.06 14.27 14.50
CA THR A 488 -16.84 13.78 13.85
C THR A 488 -17.13 12.68 12.83
N GLU A 489 -18.32 12.08 12.88
CA GLU A 489 -18.74 11.00 11.97
C GLU A 489 -20.04 11.35 11.24
N LEU A 490 -20.04 11.21 9.92
CA LEU A 490 -21.24 11.27 9.09
C LEU A 490 -21.50 9.92 8.41
N SER A 491 -22.76 9.49 8.39
CA SER A 491 -23.20 8.29 7.67
C SER A 491 -24.29 8.61 6.66
N PHE A 492 -24.25 7.99 5.49
CA PHE A 492 -25.16 8.26 4.39
C PHE A 492 -25.77 6.97 3.85
N LYS A 493 -27.10 6.90 3.88
CA LYS A 493 -27.90 5.78 3.43
C LYS A 493 -29.09 6.25 2.61
N ASN A 494 -29.50 5.45 1.62
CA ASN A 494 -30.67 5.69 0.78
C ASN A 494 -30.71 7.10 0.15
N ILE A 495 -29.57 7.74 -0.09
CA ILE A 495 -29.48 9.07 -0.67
C ILE A 495 -29.93 9.03 -2.13
N VAL A 496 -30.84 9.91 -2.52
CA VAL A 496 -31.41 9.97 -3.89
C VAL A 496 -31.19 11.31 -4.59
N GLU A 497 -30.83 12.36 -3.84
CA GLU A 497 -30.46 13.68 -4.37
C GLU A 497 -29.17 14.16 -3.69
N THR A 498 -28.59 15.27 -4.14
CA THR A 498 -27.29 15.74 -3.63
C THR A 498 -27.38 16.07 -2.14
N VAL A 499 -26.33 15.73 -1.38
CA VAL A 499 -26.18 16.18 0.00
C VAL A 499 -24.89 16.98 0.12
N THR A 500 -24.94 18.11 0.80
CA THR A 500 -23.77 18.97 1.06
C THR A 500 -23.68 19.24 2.55
N GLU A 501 -22.58 18.84 3.16
CA GLU A 501 -22.19 19.25 4.49
C GLU A 501 -21.57 20.67 4.43
N SER A 502 -21.75 21.47 5.48
CA SER A 502 -21.06 22.75 5.65
C SER A 502 -20.77 23.08 7.12
N ASN A 503 -19.58 23.62 7.38
CA ASN A 503 -19.13 24.13 8.69
C ASN A 503 -18.98 23.05 9.79
N GLY A 504 -18.65 21.82 9.43
CA GLY A 504 -18.39 20.71 10.36
C GLY A 504 -16.95 20.63 10.91
N ASN A 505 -16.70 19.52 11.61
CA ASN A 505 -15.38 19.01 12.00
C ASN A 505 -15.34 17.48 11.74
N VAL A 506 -15.80 17.06 10.56
CA VAL A 506 -16.04 15.68 10.15
C VAL A 506 -14.73 14.99 9.79
N GLU A 507 -14.33 14.01 10.57
CA GLU A 507 -13.11 13.22 10.33
C GLU A 507 -13.39 11.93 9.53
N THR A 508 -14.59 11.36 9.68
CA THR A 508 -14.98 10.07 9.08
C THR A 508 -16.33 10.15 8.37
N VAL A 509 -16.40 9.58 7.17
CA VAL A 509 -17.63 9.43 6.39
C VAL A 509 -17.89 7.97 6.09
N ASN A 510 -19.08 7.49 6.41
CA ASN A 510 -19.55 6.14 6.08
C ASN A 510 -20.62 6.20 4.99
N ILE A 511 -20.32 5.58 3.84
CA ILE A 511 -21.26 5.33 2.77
C ILE A 511 -21.85 3.95 2.95
N LEU A 512 -23.15 3.92 3.21
CA LEU A 512 -23.94 2.71 3.39
C LEU A 512 -24.65 2.34 2.08
N ALA A 513 -25.53 1.34 2.11
CA ALA A 513 -26.23 0.84 0.93
C ALA A 513 -27.25 1.84 0.33
N ASN A 514 -27.56 1.62 -0.95
CA ASN A 514 -28.65 2.26 -1.71
C ASN A 514 -28.53 3.76 -2.01
N ASN A 515 -27.33 4.35 -1.96
CA ASN A 515 -27.18 5.73 -2.43
C ASN A 515 -27.13 5.80 -3.96
N ALA A 516 -27.59 6.91 -4.50
CA ALA A 516 -27.45 7.26 -5.91
C ALA A 516 -25.97 7.55 -6.22
N THR A 517 -25.48 7.01 -7.34
CA THR A 517 -24.07 7.14 -7.76
C THR A 517 -23.85 8.36 -8.67
N ASP A 518 -24.91 8.91 -9.24
CA ASP A 518 -24.92 10.13 -10.05
C ASP A 518 -25.12 11.41 -9.20
N LYS A 519 -25.45 11.24 -7.91
CA LYS A 519 -25.62 12.32 -6.94
C LYS A 519 -24.45 12.36 -5.96
N ALA A 520 -23.99 13.56 -5.66
CA ALA A 520 -22.82 13.74 -4.81
C ALA A 520 -23.22 13.90 -3.33
N VAL A 521 -22.43 13.29 -2.46
CA VAL A 521 -22.28 13.67 -1.06
C VAL A 521 -21.03 14.56 -0.98
N THR A 522 -21.22 15.85 -0.78
CA THR A 522 -20.13 16.84 -0.69
C THR A 522 -19.81 17.10 0.77
N ILE A 523 -18.53 16.92 1.13
CA ILE A 523 -18.01 17.14 2.48
C ILE A 523 -17.07 18.34 2.40
N ASN A 524 -17.46 19.45 3.01
CA ASN A 524 -16.76 20.74 2.92
C ASN A 524 -15.80 20.95 4.10
N ASP A 525 -15.13 19.88 4.50
CA ASP A 525 -14.29 19.83 5.69
C ASP A 525 -12.83 19.46 5.36
N GLU A 526 -11.88 20.19 5.95
CA GLU A 526 -10.44 19.94 5.82
C GLU A 526 -9.98 18.83 6.79
N SER A 527 -10.74 18.56 7.84
CA SER A 527 -10.46 17.52 8.85
C SER A 527 -10.78 16.10 8.39
N LEU A 528 -11.49 15.94 7.27
CA LEU A 528 -11.87 14.64 6.72
C LEU A 528 -10.62 13.82 6.37
N LYS A 529 -10.50 12.65 7.01
CA LYS A 529 -9.38 11.71 6.83
C LYS A 529 -9.83 10.37 6.29
N THR A 530 -11.04 9.93 6.61
CA THR A 530 -11.48 8.56 6.32
C THR A 530 -12.82 8.52 5.60
N ILE A 531 -12.87 7.71 4.54
CA ILE A 531 -14.08 7.36 3.82
C ILE A 531 -14.24 5.84 3.88
N ASN A 532 -15.37 5.36 4.39
CA ASN A 532 -15.69 3.94 4.46
C ASN A 532 -16.88 3.61 3.55
N PHE A 533 -16.70 2.70 2.60
CA PHE A 533 -17.77 2.03 1.89
C PHE A 533 -18.12 0.73 2.64
N SER A 534 -19.15 0.78 3.48
CA SER A 534 -19.51 -0.28 4.44
C SER A 534 -20.47 -1.31 3.83
N ASP A 535 -20.29 -2.58 4.18
CA ASP A 535 -21.02 -3.70 3.60
C ASP A 535 -22.29 -4.08 4.38
N VAL A 536 -22.81 -3.23 5.27
CA VAL A 536 -23.89 -3.59 6.19
C VAL A 536 -25.10 -2.66 6.04
N ASP A 537 -26.30 -3.23 5.92
CA ASP A 537 -27.56 -2.48 6.01
C ASP A 537 -28.05 -2.31 7.47
N ASP A 538 -29.14 -1.56 7.70
CA ASP A 538 -29.68 -1.30 9.06
C ASP A 538 -30.14 -2.56 9.79
N LYS A 539 -30.22 -3.70 9.10
CA LYS A 539 -30.64 -4.99 9.65
C LYS A 539 -29.45 -5.93 9.90
N GLY A 540 -28.23 -5.48 9.64
CA GLY A 540 -27.02 -6.28 9.75
C GLY A 540 -26.77 -7.20 8.56
N ALA A 541 -27.53 -7.07 7.46
CA ALA A 541 -27.34 -7.88 6.26
C ALA A 541 -26.23 -7.32 5.38
N SER A 542 -25.46 -8.22 4.75
CA SER A 542 -24.38 -7.82 3.85
C SER A 542 -24.92 -7.27 2.53
N VAL A 543 -24.75 -5.97 2.27
CA VAL A 543 -25.19 -5.27 1.06
C VAL A 543 -24.03 -4.44 0.50
N ALA A 544 -23.86 -4.39 -0.82
CA ALA A 544 -22.81 -3.58 -1.44
C ALA A 544 -23.06 -2.08 -1.21
N ALA A 545 -22.05 -1.37 -0.71
CA ALA A 545 -22.08 0.08 -0.64
C ALA A 545 -21.97 0.68 -2.05
N LYS A 546 -22.66 1.81 -2.24
CA LYS A 546 -22.52 2.63 -3.43
C LYS A 546 -22.74 4.09 -3.10
N GLY A 547 -22.10 5.01 -3.82
CA GLY A 547 -22.22 6.45 -3.69
C GLY A 547 -21.06 7.22 -4.34
N LYS A 548 -21.30 8.50 -4.62
CA LYS A 548 -20.27 9.47 -5.05
C LYS A 548 -20.00 10.47 -3.94
N ILE A 549 -18.73 10.65 -3.58
CA ILE A 549 -18.28 11.57 -2.54
C ILE A 549 -17.40 12.65 -3.17
N VAL A 550 -17.61 13.90 -2.77
CA VAL A 550 -16.77 15.05 -3.12
C VAL A 550 -16.15 15.59 -1.85
N ALA A 551 -14.86 15.33 -1.67
CA ALA A 551 -14.05 15.70 -0.51
C ALA A 551 -12.90 16.63 -0.93
N ASP A 552 -13.23 17.67 -1.71
CA ASP A 552 -12.22 18.51 -2.36
C ASP A 552 -11.31 19.26 -1.40
N LYS A 553 -11.70 19.42 -0.13
CA LYS A 553 -10.87 20.08 0.90
C LYS A 553 -9.93 19.14 1.64
N ALA A 554 -10.14 17.83 1.58
CA ALA A 554 -9.25 16.87 2.23
C ALA A 554 -7.88 16.86 1.56
N THR A 555 -6.80 16.89 2.35
CA THR A 555 -5.41 16.83 1.87
C THR A 555 -4.85 15.41 1.90
N GLU A 556 -5.35 14.57 2.80
CA GLU A 556 -4.99 13.16 2.91
C GLU A 556 -6.26 12.35 3.17
N LEU A 557 -6.39 11.19 2.50
CA LEU A 557 -7.54 10.33 2.66
C LEU A 557 -7.15 8.86 2.77
N THR A 558 -7.77 8.15 3.70
CA THR A 558 -7.87 6.69 3.70
C THR A 558 -9.26 6.29 3.22
N ILE A 559 -9.32 5.46 2.19
CA ILE A 559 -10.57 4.94 1.64
C ILE A 559 -10.64 3.44 1.92
N ASN A 560 -11.51 3.05 2.83
CA ASN A 560 -11.79 1.65 3.13
C ASN A 560 -13.01 1.19 2.36
N SER A 561 -12.93 0.02 1.72
CA SER A 561 -14.06 -0.57 1.01
C SER A 561 -14.23 -2.02 1.42
N ASN A 562 -15.34 -2.32 2.09
CA ASN A 562 -15.68 -3.68 2.51
C ASN A 562 -16.29 -4.47 1.34
N LYS A 563 -17.21 -3.86 0.59
CA LYS A 563 -17.92 -4.52 -0.52
C LYS A 563 -18.46 -3.52 -1.52
N VAL A 564 -17.96 -3.60 -2.75
CA VAL A 564 -18.36 -2.74 -3.89
C VAL A 564 -18.39 -3.59 -5.15
N THR A 565 -19.53 -3.59 -5.85
CA THR A 565 -19.79 -4.49 -6.98
C THR A 565 -19.26 -3.99 -8.32
N ALA A 566 -19.06 -2.68 -8.48
CA ALA A 566 -18.47 -2.06 -9.66
C ALA A 566 -17.70 -0.79 -9.28
N ALA A 567 -16.66 -0.42 -10.03
CA ALA A 567 -15.89 0.79 -9.74
C ALA A 567 -16.74 2.08 -9.76
N ALA A 568 -17.82 2.12 -10.55
CA ALA A 568 -18.76 3.24 -10.60
C ALA A 568 -19.69 3.32 -9.37
N ASP A 569 -19.76 2.25 -8.57
CA ASP A 569 -20.50 2.25 -7.32
C ASP A 569 -19.73 3.00 -6.23
N ALA A 570 -18.40 3.07 -6.26
CA ALA A 570 -17.60 3.83 -5.31
C ALA A 570 -16.80 4.93 -6.02
N VAL A 571 -17.29 6.16 -5.97
CA VAL A 571 -16.64 7.32 -6.62
C VAL A 571 -16.17 8.30 -5.56
N VAL A 572 -14.88 8.66 -5.56
CA VAL A 572 -14.31 9.66 -4.64
C VAL A 572 -13.61 10.75 -5.44
N GLN A 573 -14.06 11.99 -5.27
CA GLN A 573 -13.42 13.17 -5.79
C GLN A 573 -12.67 13.90 -4.67
N ALA A 574 -11.40 14.23 -4.88
CA ALA A 574 -10.57 14.86 -3.84
C ALA A 574 -9.52 15.82 -4.45
N ALA A 575 -9.96 17.01 -4.85
CA ALA A 575 -9.12 17.97 -5.58
C ALA A 575 -7.82 18.41 -4.90
N ASN A 576 -7.82 18.48 -3.56
CA ASN A 576 -6.64 18.90 -2.80
C ASN A 576 -5.84 17.75 -2.17
N ALA A 577 -6.26 16.50 -2.36
CA ALA A 577 -5.55 15.37 -1.79
C ALA A 577 -4.16 15.21 -2.43
N THR A 578 -3.12 15.18 -1.61
CA THR A 578 -1.75 14.85 -2.00
C THR A 578 -1.43 13.38 -1.74
N LYS A 579 -2.14 12.75 -0.79
CA LYS A 579 -2.00 11.34 -0.42
C LYS A 579 -3.35 10.65 -0.32
N ILE A 580 -3.48 9.49 -0.96
CA ILE A 580 -4.64 8.61 -0.81
C ILE A 580 -4.16 7.18 -0.56
N ASP A 581 -4.69 6.55 0.49
CA ASP A 581 -4.50 5.13 0.77
C ASP A 581 -5.83 4.39 0.58
N ILE A 582 -5.87 3.37 -0.27
CA ILE A 582 -7.05 2.56 -0.55
C ILE A 582 -6.89 1.18 0.09
N ASN A 583 -7.85 0.78 0.93
CA ASN A 583 -7.93 -0.56 1.51
C ASN A 583 -9.19 -1.26 1.01
N ALA A 584 -9.02 -2.11 -0.01
CA ALA A 584 -10.10 -2.84 -0.66
C ALA A 584 -10.17 -4.29 -0.12
N ALA A 585 -11.27 -4.65 0.53
CA ALA A 585 -11.54 -6.01 0.95
C ALA A 585 -11.83 -6.94 -0.25
N LYS A 586 -11.96 -8.23 0.02
CA LYS A 586 -12.01 -9.28 -1.01
C LYS A 586 -13.15 -9.11 -2.01
N ASP A 587 -14.29 -8.59 -1.55
CA ASP A 587 -15.50 -8.42 -2.34
C ASP A 587 -15.61 -7.00 -2.97
N THR A 588 -14.51 -6.25 -3.01
CA THR A 588 -14.43 -4.94 -3.68
C THR A 588 -13.80 -5.11 -5.06
N VAL A 589 -14.61 -4.94 -6.11
CA VAL A 589 -14.18 -5.11 -7.51
C VAL A 589 -13.38 -3.92 -8.04
N GLY A 590 -13.61 -2.72 -7.51
CA GLY A 590 -12.91 -1.52 -7.95
C GLY A 590 -13.41 -0.24 -7.28
N LEU A 591 -12.76 0.87 -7.60
CA LEU A 591 -13.08 2.21 -7.12
C LEU A 591 -12.71 3.24 -8.18
N THR A 592 -13.47 4.33 -8.25
CA THR A 592 -13.21 5.47 -9.14
C THR A 592 -12.67 6.67 -8.36
N LEU A 593 -11.48 7.16 -8.71
CA LEU A 593 -10.95 8.44 -8.25
C LEU A 593 -11.23 9.53 -9.28
N GLY A 594 -11.55 10.74 -8.84
CA GLY A 594 -11.84 11.87 -9.71
C GLY A 594 -11.22 13.17 -9.21
N GLY A 595 -10.85 14.06 -10.14
CA GLY A 595 -10.38 15.40 -9.80
C GLY A 595 -9.08 15.44 -8.98
N VAL A 596 -8.33 14.35 -8.87
CA VAL A 596 -7.18 14.18 -7.98
C VAL A 596 -5.87 14.81 -8.50
N ALA A 597 -5.94 16.00 -9.13
CA ALA A 597 -4.81 16.61 -9.85
C ALA A 597 -3.57 16.94 -9.00
N LYS A 598 -3.68 16.91 -7.67
CA LYS A 598 -2.58 17.12 -6.71
C LYS A 598 -2.05 15.83 -6.07
N LEU A 599 -2.65 14.68 -6.37
CA LEU A 599 -2.28 13.39 -5.77
C LEU A 599 -0.88 13.00 -6.22
N THR A 600 0.07 12.97 -5.29
CA THR A 600 1.45 12.53 -5.52
C THR A 600 1.70 11.12 -5.00
N ASP A 601 1.04 10.73 -3.91
CA ASP A 601 1.26 9.48 -3.21
C ASP A 601 -0.03 8.66 -3.18
N LEU A 602 -0.01 7.49 -3.82
CA LEU A 602 -1.14 6.59 -3.89
C LEU A 602 -0.74 5.20 -3.42
N THR A 603 -1.40 4.71 -2.39
CA THR A 603 -1.26 3.33 -1.92
C THR A 603 -2.53 2.55 -2.21
N VAL A 604 -2.42 1.32 -2.70
CA VAL A 604 -3.55 0.40 -2.88
C VAL A 604 -3.26 -0.94 -2.22
N ASN A 605 -4.08 -1.30 -1.24
CA ASN A 605 -4.05 -2.61 -0.59
C ASN A 605 -5.34 -3.35 -0.94
N ASN A 606 -5.29 -4.33 -1.84
CA ASN A 606 -6.48 -5.07 -2.26
C ASN A 606 -6.38 -6.57 -1.92
N LYS A 607 -7.45 -7.10 -1.30
CA LYS A 607 -7.56 -8.51 -0.89
C LYS A 607 -8.14 -9.42 -1.97
N GLY A 608 -8.86 -8.85 -2.94
CA GLY A 608 -9.49 -9.54 -4.07
C GLY A 608 -9.06 -8.93 -5.41
N ALA A 609 -9.69 -9.33 -6.51
CA ALA A 609 -9.47 -8.69 -7.80
C ALA A 609 -10.00 -7.24 -7.76
N PHE A 610 -9.15 -6.28 -8.08
CA PHE A 610 -9.44 -4.85 -7.93
C PHE A 610 -8.97 -4.06 -9.15
N ALA A 611 -9.87 -3.25 -9.71
CA ALA A 611 -9.58 -2.31 -10.78
C ALA A 611 -9.69 -0.87 -10.27
N LEU A 612 -8.57 -0.14 -10.29
CA LEU A 612 -8.55 1.29 -10.05
C LEU A 612 -8.98 2.05 -11.31
N THR A 613 -9.93 2.95 -11.16
CA THR A 613 -10.47 3.76 -12.27
C THR A 613 -10.21 5.23 -11.99
N GLY A 614 -9.63 5.96 -12.95
CA GLY A 614 -9.72 7.42 -12.98
C GLY A 614 -11.02 7.87 -13.66
N SER A 615 -11.64 8.94 -13.18
CA SER A 615 -12.84 9.52 -13.80
C SER A 615 -12.52 10.09 -15.19
N ALA A 616 -11.31 10.58 -15.37
CA ALA A 616 -10.72 10.96 -16.64
C ALA A 616 -9.41 10.19 -16.90
N ALA A 617 -9.04 10.07 -18.18
CA ALA A 617 -7.83 9.35 -18.63
C ALA A 617 -6.51 9.88 -18.04
N THR A 618 -6.51 11.13 -17.56
CA THR A 618 -5.34 11.82 -17.01
C THR A 618 -5.38 11.96 -15.49
N ASP A 619 -6.39 11.44 -14.79
CA ASP A 619 -6.53 11.66 -13.34
C ASP A 619 -5.34 11.12 -12.54
N LEU A 620 -4.71 10.04 -13.00
CA LEU A 620 -3.56 9.43 -12.32
C LEU A 620 -2.20 9.97 -12.80
N ASP A 621 -2.17 10.95 -13.72
CA ASP A 621 -0.91 11.50 -14.23
C ASP A 621 -0.12 12.29 -13.19
N SER A 622 -0.76 12.80 -12.12
CA SER A 622 -0.07 13.55 -11.06
C SER A 622 0.69 12.64 -10.09
N VAL A 623 0.36 11.35 -10.05
CA VAL A 623 0.94 10.38 -9.12
C VAL A 623 2.43 10.23 -9.39
N LYS A 624 3.23 10.40 -8.34
CA LYS A 624 4.69 10.22 -8.34
C LYS A 624 5.10 8.90 -7.70
N ASN A 625 4.40 8.49 -6.66
CA ASN A 625 4.63 7.25 -5.94
C ASN A 625 3.36 6.41 -5.96
N LEU A 626 3.43 5.23 -6.58
CA LEU A 626 2.36 4.24 -6.57
C LEU A 626 2.87 2.98 -5.86
N SER A 627 2.28 2.63 -4.73
CA SER A 627 2.54 1.38 -4.02
C SER A 627 1.29 0.50 -4.01
N VAL A 628 1.43 -0.77 -4.41
CA VAL A 628 0.33 -1.72 -4.48
C VAL A 628 0.71 -3.00 -3.74
N ASN A 629 -0.09 -3.38 -2.74
CA ASN A 629 -0.02 -4.69 -2.10
C ASN A 629 -1.30 -5.46 -2.44
N THR A 630 -1.19 -6.44 -3.33
CA THR A 630 -2.33 -7.12 -3.94
C THR A 630 -2.35 -8.61 -3.58
N GLU A 631 -3.28 -9.05 -2.75
CA GLU A 631 -3.55 -10.49 -2.55
C GLU A 631 -4.43 -11.08 -3.68
N GLY A 632 -5.01 -10.22 -4.52
CA GLY A 632 -5.71 -10.59 -5.74
C GLY A 632 -5.02 -10.06 -7.01
N ALA A 633 -5.78 -9.90 -8.10
CA ALA A 633 -5.30 -9.22 -9.31
C ALA A 633 -5.53 -7.71 -9.20
N PHE A 634 -4.51 -6.91 -9.44
CA PHE A 634 -4.61 -5.44 -9.52
C PHE A 634 -4.58 -4.98 -10.99
N SER A 635 -5.39 -3.98 -11.34
CA SER A 635 -5.36 -3.35 -12.66
C SER A 635 -5.77 -1.88 -12.63
N ILE A 636 -5.46 -1.16 -13.72
CA ILE A 636 -5.93 0.20 -13.97
C ILE A 636 -6.82 0.20 -15.21
N ALA A 637 -8.04 0.74 -15.08
CA ALA A 637 -9.10 0.56 -16.09
C ALA A 637 -9.29 1.73 -17.07
N THR A 638 -8.90 2.96 -16.74
CA THR A 638 -9.18 4.14 -17.59
C THR A 638 -7.99 5.07 -17.84
N ALA A 639 -6.97 5.08 -16.97
CA ALA A 639 -5.84 5.97 -17.15
C ALA A 639 -5.01 5.54 -18.36
N THR A 640 -4.67 6.49 -19.24
CA THR A 640 -3.89 6.20 -20.46
C THR A 640 -2.38 6.30 -20.25
N SER A 641 -1.96 6.98 -19.18
CA SER A 641 -0.57 7.22 -18.82
C SER A 641 -0.39 7.35 -17.30
N LEU A 642 0.84 7.11 -16.86
CA LEU A 642 1.35 7.43 -15.52
C LEU A 642 2.63 8.27 -15.68
N LYS A 643 2.51 9.43 -16.33
CA LYS A 643 3.66 10.12 -16.95
C LYS A 643 4.63 10.80 -15.98
N ASN A 644 4.18 11.08 -14.75
CA ASN A 644 4.99 11.68 -13.70
C ASN A 644 5.40 10.67 -12.60
N LEU A 645 5.14 9.38 -12.81
CA LEU A 645 5.48 8.35 -11.84
C LEU A 645 7.00 8.25 -11.69
N ASN A 646 7.52 8.50 -10.49
CA ASN A 646 8.92 8.30 -10.13
C ASN A 646 9.16 6.90 -9.57
N ASN A 647 8.25 6.41 -8.73
CA ASN A 647 8.40 5.15 -8.03
C ASN A 647 7.13 4.28 -8.20
N LEU A 648 7.31 3.05 -8.65
CA LEU A 648 6.27 2.03 -8.71
C LEU A 648 6.69 0.83 -7.85
N SER A 649 5.91 0.49 -6.83
CA SER A 649 6.12 -0.71 -6.00
C SER A 649 4.92 -1.63 -6.11
N LEU A 650 5.15 -2.89 -6.50
CA LEU A 650 4.10 -3.89 -6.71
C LEU A 650 4.44 -5.18 -5.93
N ASN A 651 3.62 -5.55 -4.95
CA ASN A 651 3.83 -6.76 -4.13
C ASN A 651 2.58 -7.64 -4.11
N GLY A 652 2.75 -8.96 -4.09
CA GLY A 652 1.68 -9.93 -3.89
C GLY A 652 1.42 -10.89 -5.06
N VAL A 653 0.21 -10.90 -5.62
CA VAL A 653 -0.22 -11.91 -6.62
C VAL A 653 0.03 -11.47 -8.06
N SER A 654 -0.75 -10.54 -8.62
CA SER A 654 -0.58 -10.15 -10.03
C SER A 654 -1.01 -8.71 -10.29
N ALA A 655 -0.41 -8.08 -11.31
CA ALA A 655 -0.71 -6.71 -11.70
C ALA A 655 -0.71 -6.53 -13.22
N ASP A 656 -1.78 -5.94 -13.76
CA ASP A 656 -1.91 -5.56 -15.17
C ASP A 656 -2.23 -4.08 -15.32
N LEU A 657 -1.18 -3.29 -15.58
CA LEU A 657 -1.28 -1.87 -15.90
C LEU A 657 -1.39 -1.67 -17.43
N SER A 658 -1.12 -2.69 -18.24
CA SER A 658 -0.99 -2.61 -19.69
C SER A 658 -2.30 -2.46 -20.46
N THR A 659 -3.43 -2.82 -19.83
CA THR A 659 -4.75 -2.84 -20.49
C THR A 659 -5.17 -1.47 -21.02
N THR A 660 -4.90 -0.40 -20.25
CA THR A 660 -5.21 0.98 -20.66
C THR A 660 -4.02 1.93 -20.55
N VAL A 661 -3.06 1.68 -19.65
CA VAL A 661 -1.87 2.52 -19.53
C VAL A 661 -0.90 2.18 -20.66
N THR A 662 -0.76 3.11 -21.60
CA THR A 662 0.13 2.98 -22.76
C THR A 662 1.56 3.43 -22.46
N SER A 663 1.74 4.33 -21.48
CA SER A 663 3.05 4.84 -21.07
C SER A 663 3.21 5.01 -19.56
N ILE A 664 4.32 4.52 -19.00
CA ILE A 664 4.79 4.85 -17.64
C ILE A 664 6.00 5.78 -17.76
N GLY A 665 6.01 6.86 -16.98
CA GLY A 665 7.02 7.90 -17.07
C GLY A 665 6.92 8.75 -18.35
N SER A 666 7.94 9.58 -18.59
CA SER A 666 8.03 10.45 -19.77
C SER A 666 9.49 10.83 -20.05
N SER A 667 9.80 11.24 -21.28
CA SER A 667 11.14 11.74 -21.66
C SER A 667 11.58 13.02 -20.92
N THR A 668 10.70 13.61 -20.11
CA THR A 668 11.00 14.76 -19.25
C THR A 668 11.20 14.39 -17.77
N LEU A 669 10.86 13.17 -17.36
CA LEU A 669 10.93 12.70 -15.97
C LEU A 669 12.38 12.54 -15.51
N SER A 670 12.73 13.00 -14.30
CA SER A 670 14.12 12.97 -13.81
C SER A 670 14.69 11.56 -13.67
N SER A 671 13.90 10.62 -13.17
CA SER A 671 14.25 9.22 -12.97
C SER A 671 12.99 8.40 -12.69
N LEU A 672 13.06 7.10 -12.92
CA LEU A 672 11.99 6.14 -12.69
C LEU A 672 12.53 4.85 -12.07
N GLU A 673 11.99 4.46 -10.93
CA GLU A 673 12.24 3.20 -10.26
C GLU A 673 10.97 2.34 -10.25
N ILE A 674 11.08 1.08 -10.66
CA ILE A 674 10.00 0.09 -10.63
C ILE A 674 10.49 -1.14 -9.89
N ASN A 675 9.90 -1.41 -8.73
CA ASN A 675 10.19 -2.57 -7.90
C ASN A 675 8.96 -3.49 -7.87
N SER A 676 9.13 -4.77 -8.22
CA SER A 676 8.03 -5.74 -8.26
C SER A 676 8.41 -7.08 -7.62
N ASN A 677 7.56 -7.58 -6.74
CA ASN A 677 7.64 -8.92 -6.17
C ASN A 677 6.25 -9.58 -6.23
N LEU A 678 5.95 -10.18 -7.38
CA LEU A 678 4.66 -10.81 -7.66
C LEU A 678 4.82 -12.31 -7.86
N SER A 679 3.89 -13.10 -7.31
CA SER A 679 3.87 -14.56 -7.51
C SER A 679 3.22 -14.99 -8.83
N GLY A 680 2.44 -14.11 -9.44
CA GLY A 680 1.73 -14.28 -10.72
C GLY A 680 2.22 -13.30 -11.79
N ASP A 681 1.36 -12.99 -12.76
CA ASP A 681 1.74 -12.19 -13.93
C ASP A 681 1.97 -10.70 -13.58
N LEU A 682 2.98 -10.11 -14.25
CA LEU A 682 3.27 -8.69 -14.27
C LEU A 682 3.14 -8.17 -15.70
N LYS A 683 2.27 -7.18 -15.92
CA LYS A 683 2.19 -6.46 -17.19
C LYS A 683 2.21 -4.95 -16.97
N LEU A 684 3.29 -4.32 -17.40
CA LEU A 684 3.47 -2.87 -17.39
C LEU A 684 3.13 -2.27 -18.76
N ALA A 685 3.12 -0.94 -18.82
CA ALA A 685 2.84 -0.21 -20.04
C ALA A 685 3.79 -0.59 -21.19
N ALA A 686 3.28 -0.45 -22.43
CA ALA A 686 4.05 -0.76 -23.64
C ALA A 686 5.27 0.17 -23.83
N THR A 687 5.18 1.41 -23.35
CA THR A 687 6.28 2.38 -23.35
C THR A 687 6.66 2.73 -21.92
N ILE A 688 7.95 2.67 -21.60
CA ILE A 688 8.51 3.14 -20.32
C ILE A 688 9.62 4.15 -20.65
N ALA A 689 9.56 5.36 -20.10
CA ALA A 689 10.50 6.42 -20.46
C ALA A 689 10.87 7.33 -19.28
N ALA A 690 12.12 7.77 -19.28
CA ALA A 690 12.63 8.81 -18.40
C ALA A 690 13.68 9.68 -19.13
N LYS A 691 13.89 10.90 -18.65
CA LYS A 691 15.06 11.69 -19.01
C LYS A 691 16.31 11.07 -18.42
N GLY A 692 16.36 10.93 -17.09
CA GLY A 692 17.48 10.28 -16.37
C GLY A 692 17.26 8.79 -16.19
N ASP A 693 17.72 8.25 -15.07
CA ASP A 693 17.85 6.80 -14.88
C ASP A 693 16.49 6.07 -14.85
N ILE A 694 16.48 4.86 -15.42
CA ILE A 694 15.39 3.89 -15.30
C ILE A 694 15.93 2.65 -14.63
N ASP A 695 15.38 2.29 -13.48
CA ASP A 695 15.71 1.07 -12.75
C ASP A 695 14.45 0.20 -12.61
N ILE A 696 14.44 -0.96 -13.25
CA ILE A 696 13.35 -1.94 -13.14
C ILE A 696 13.91 -3.18 -12.44
N ASN A 697 13.51 -3.40 -11.19
CA ASN A 697 13.89 -4.57 -10.39
C ASN A 697 12.66 -5.45 -10.16
N ILE A 698 12.69 -6.66 -10.69
CA ILE A 698 11.64 -7.66 -10.55
C ILE A 698 12.21 -8.84 -9.78
N GLU A 699 11.82 -8.98 -8.53
CA GLU A 699 12.25 -10.09 -7.67
C GLU A 699 11.63 -11.41 -8.11
N ASN A 700 10.33 -11.40 -8.42
CA ASN A 700 9.54 -12.55 -8.84
C ASN A 700 8.44 -12.15 -9.84
N GLY A 701 8.11 -13.08 -10.74
CA GLY A 701 6.93 -13.02 -11.62
C GLY A 701 6.66 -14.35 -12.32
N ALA A 702 5.41 -14.58 -12.73
CA ALA A 702 5.05 -15.68 -13.62
C ALA A 702 5.39 -15.32 -15.07
N ASN A 703 4.49 -14.64 -15.78
CA ASN A 703 4.83 -13.97 -17.04
C ASN A 703 5.11 -12.49 -16.78
N ILE A 704 6.19 -11.97 -17.36
CA ILE A 704 6.61 -10.57 -17.22
C ILE A 704 6.54 -9.90 -18.58
N THR A 705 5.78 -8.82 -18.67
CA THR A 705 5.79 -7.91 -19.83
C THR A 705 6.09 -6.50 -19.34
N ALA A 706 7.20 -5.93 -19.77
CA ALA A 706 7.59 -4.57 -19.38
C ALA A 706 8.13 -3.81 -20.58
N GLY A 707 7.51 -2.67 -20.92
CA GLY A 707 7.96 -1.84 -22.04
C GLY A 707 8.00 -2.61 -23.36
N SER A 708 6.95 -3.37 -23.69
CA SER A 708 6.89 -4.27 -24.86
C SER A 708 7.15 -3.58 -26.21
N THR A 709 7.03 -2.25 -26.27
CA THR A 709 7.51 -1.43 -27.39
C THR A 709 8.89 -0.86 -27.09
N SER A 710 9.05 -0.14 -25.98
CA SER A 710 10.34 0.45 -25.60
C SER A 710 10.48 0.76 -24.12
N ILE A 711 11.71 0.64 -23.62
CA ILE A 711 12.22 1.18 -22.36
C ILE A 711 13.34 2.15 -22.73
N THR A 712 13.21 3.44 -22.41
CA THR A 712 14.16 4.46 -22.90
C THR A 712 14.53 5.50 -21.87
N SER A 713 15.81 5.52 -21.49
CA SER A 713 16.47 6.64 -20.82
C SER A 713 17.15 7.54 -21.86
N SER A 714 16.91 8.85 -21.76
CA SER A 714 17.44 9.83 -22.74
C SER A 714 18.85 10.32 -22.39
N THR A 715 19.15 10.46 -21.10
CA THR A 715 20.42 11.00 -20.58
C THR A 715 21.04 10.14 -19.48
N GLY A 716 20.30 9.20 -18.89
CA GLY A 716 20.75 8.34 -17.81
C GLY A 716 20.95 6.89 -18.24
N ASN A 717 21.04 6.02 -17.25
CA ASN A 717 21.16 4.58 -17.41
C ASN A 717 19.78 3.91 -17.58
N ALA A 718 19.77 2.71 -18.17
CA ALA A 718 18.61 1.83 -18.21
C ALA A 718 18.98 0.46 -17.64
N SER A 719 18.48 0.15 -16.46
CA SER A 719 18.70 -1.12 -15.76
C SER A 719 17.40 -1.92 -15.70
N VAL A 720 17.45 -3.18 -16.15
CA VAL A 720 16.34 -4.14 -16.03
C VAL A 720 16.91 -5.42 -15.40
N ILE A 721 16.53 -5.69 -14.16
CA ILE A 721 16.99 -6.83 -13.37
C ILE A 721 15.78 -7.70 -13.03
N ILE A 722 15.77 -8.92 -13.53
CA ILE A 722 14.73 -9.93 -13.32
C ILE A 722 15.38 -11.10 -12.58
N SER A 723 15.23 -11.08 -11.26
CA SER A 723 15.85 -12.08 -10.37
C SER A 723 15.20 -13.46 -10.48
N SER A 724 13.92 -13.54 -10.86
CA SER A 724 13.19 -14.79 -11.06
C SER A 724 11.96 -14.58 -11.95
N ALA A 725 11.83 -15.40 -13.00
CA ALA A 725 10.64 -15.47 -13.83
C ALA A 725 10.28 -16.93 -14.11
N THR A 726 9.10 -17.39 -13.66
CA THR A 726 8.70 -18.80 -13.85
C THR A 726 8.08 -19.09 -15.22
N GLY A 727 7.70 -18.05 -15.96
CA GLY A 727 7.15 -18.09 -17.31
C GLY A 727 7.93 -17.19 -18.27
N ASN A 728 7.24 -16.60 -19.25
CA ASN A 728 7.88 -15.83 -20.33
C ASN A 728 8.21 -14.39 -19.89
N VAL A 729 9.29 -13.84 -20.43
CA VAL A 729 9.66 -12.42 -20.31
C VAL A 729 9.53 -11.76 -21.69
N THR A 730 8.86 -10.61 -21.76
CA THR A 730 8.74 -9.79 -22.98
C THR A 730 9.11 -8.34 -22.70
N LEU A 731 10.19 -7.89 -23.32
CA LEU A 731 10.67 -6.51 -23.35
C LEU A 731 10.75 -6.03 -24.81
N GLY A 732 10.45 -4.76 -25.02
CA GLY A 732 10.68 -4.09 -26.30
C GLY A 732 12.14 -3.69 -26.49
N ALA A 733 12.38 -2.64 -27.25
CA ALA A 733 13.73 -2.06 -27.34
C ALA A 733 14.14 -1.46 -25.99
N VAL A 734 15.34 -1.76 -25.50
CA VAL A 734 15.87 -1.18 -24.25
C VAL A 734 17.02 -0.26 -24.62
N SER A 735 16.92 1.02 -24.27
CA SER A 735 17.90 2.02 -24.68
C SER A 735 18.25 3.01 -23.57
N ALA A 736 19.54 3.15 -23.30
CA ALA A 736 20.15 4.26 -22.60
C ALA A 736 20.88 5.13 -23.63
N THR A 737 20.24 6.19 -24.14
CA THR A 737 20.73 6.89 -25.33
C THR A 737 22.10 7.56 -25.14
N GLN A 738 22.41 7.98 -23.92
CA GLN A 738 23.66 8.63 -23.52
C GLN A 738 24.23 8.05 -22.22
N GLY A 739 23.82 6.83 -21.86
CA GLY A 739 24.23 6.17 -20.63
C GLY A 739 24.39 4.67 -20.82
N ASN A 740 24.50 3.95 -19.71
CA ASN A 740 24.77 2.52 -19.73
C ASN A 740 23.47 1.71 -19.67
N LEU A 741 23.49 0.54 -20.28
CA LEU A 741 22.41 -0.44 -20.24
C LEU A 741 22.87 -1.67 -19.46
N THR A 742 22.04 -2.07 -18.49
CA THR A 742 22.17 -3.36 -17.80
C THR A 742 20.89 -4.15 -17.97
N LEU A 743 20.97 -5.38 -18.49
CA LEU A 743 19.86 -6.31 -18.56
C LEU A 743 20.29 -7.63 -17.92
N ASN A 744 19.70 -7.97 -16.78
CA ASN A 744 19.84 -9.30 -16.19
C ASN A 744 18.49 -9.98 -16.20
N ALA A 745 18.34 -11.06 -16.95
CA ALA A 745 17.17 -11.94 -16.92
C ALA A 745 17.58 -13.42 -16.88
N GLY A 746 18.78 -13.69 -16.34
CA GLY A 746 19.39 -15.01 -16.33
C GLY A 746 18.56 -16.07 -15.61
N ASN A 747 17.68 -15.70 -14.68
CA ASN A 747 16.86 -16.67 -13.92
C ASN A 747 15.44 -16.87 -14.51
N THR A 748 15.31 -16.78 -15.84
CA THR A 748 14.02 -16.96 -16.53
C THR A 748 13.82 -18.41 -16.97
N LEU A 749 12.75 -19.06 -16.52
CA LEU A 749 12.42 -20.44 -16.89
C LEU A 749 11.71 -20.56 -18.24
N GLY A 750 10.99 -19.50 -18.68
CA GLY A 750 10.29 -19.47 -19.97
C GLY A 750 11.09 -18.81 -21.09
N ASN A 751 10.39 -18.45 -22.17
CA ASN A 751 10.98 -17.75 -23.31
C ASN A 751 11.26 -16.29 -22.98
N ILE A 752 12.31 -15.73 -23.57
CA ILE A 752 12.61 -14.31 -23.52
C ILE A 752 12.37 -13.70 -24.90
N THR A 753 11.61 -12.63 -24.97
CA THR A 753 11.53 -11.74 -26.15
C THR A 753 12.08 -10.38 -25.77
N ILE A 754 13.10 -9.90 -26.46
CA ILE A 754 13.76 -8.61 -26.26
C ILE A 754 13.96 -7.90 -27.60
N GLY A 755 13.69 -6.60 -27.63
CA GLY A 755 13.99 -5.75 -28.79
C GLY A 755 15.47 -5.41 -28.91
N ALA A 756 15.79 -4.42 -29.75
CA ALA A 756 17.15 -3.93 -29.89
C ALA A 756 17.64 -3.27 -28.59
N LEU A 757 18.91 -3.51 -28.25
CA LEU A 757 19.58 -2.98 -27.06
C LEU A 757 20.55 -1.87 -27.48
N LYS A 758 20.56 -0.75 -26.75
CA LYS A 758 21.46 0.37 -27.03
C LYS A 758 21.96 1.05 -25.76
N GLY A 759 23.26 1.28 -25.66
CA GLY A 759 23.93 1.99 -24.57
C GLY A 759 25.33 2.44 -24.97
N ASP A 760 26.01 3.19 -24.09
CA ASP A 760 27.45 3.44 -24.22
C ASP A 760 28.24 2.19 -23.83
N ILE A 761 27.87 1.62 -22.67
CA ILE A 761 28.21 0.27 -22.21
C ILE A 761 26.93 -0.55 -22.14
N VAL A 762 26.94 -1.78 -22.67
CA VAL A 762 25.82 -2.72 -22.63
C VAL A 762 26.26 -4.00 -21.93
N SER A 763 25.67 -4.27 -20.76
CA SER A 763 25.85 -5.53 -20.02
C SER A 763 24.56 -6.34 -20.05
N VAL A 764 24.64 -7.58 -20.54
CA VAL A 764 23.50 -8.48 -20.71
C VAL A 764 23.85 -9.82 -20.07
N ASP A 765 22.99 -10.29 -19.17
CA ASP A 765 23.08 -11.60 -18.55
C ASP A 765 21.79 -12.40 -18.76
N LEU A 766 21.89 -13.42 -19.60
CA LEU A 766 20.84 -14.39 -19.94
C LEU A 766 21.29 -15.83 -19.64
N GLY A 767 22.32 -16.01 -18.78
CA GLY A 767 23.03 -17.28 -18.57
C GLY A 767 22.14 -18.48 -18.25
N GLY A 768 21.23 -18.32 -17.29
CA GLY A 768 20.35 -19.39 -16.81
C GLY A 768 19.00 -19.51 -17.54
N VAL A 769 18.82 -18.83 -18.68
CA VAL A 769 17.53 -18.85 -19.40
C VAL A 769 17.27 -20.24 -19.96
N LEU A 770 16.13 -20.83 -19.59
CA LEU A 770 15.77 -22.19 -20.04
C LEU A 770 14.92 -22.24 -21.32
N GLY A 771 14.21 -21.15 -21.64
CA GLY A 771 13.44 -21.03 -22.87
C GLY A 771 14.24 -20.47 -24.05
N THR A 772 13.55 -20.22 -25.16
CA THR A 772 14.15 -19.59 -26.35
C THR A 772 14.35 -18.08 -26.13
N ILE A 773 15.49 -17.53 -26.57
CA ILE A 773 15.76 -16.10 -26.61
C ILE A 773 15.40 -15.56 -28.00
N ASN A 774 14.37 -14.75 -28.14
CA ASN A 774 13.86 -14.21 -29.41
C ASN A 774 13.45 -15.26 -30.46
N THR A 775 12.57 -14.86 -31.37
CA THR A 775 12.32 -15.67 -32.57
C THR A 775 13.56 -15.67 -33.46
N GLY A 776 14.28 -16.80 -33.52
CA GLY A 776 15.53 -16.93 -34.29
C GLY A 776 16.81 -16.67 -33.49
N ASN A 777 16.75 -16.64 -32.15
CA ASN A 777 17.94 -16.57 -31.26
C ASN A 777 18.73 -15.26 -31.30
N LYS A 778 18.27 -14.27 -32.08
CA LYS A 778 19.03 -13.05 -32.37
C LYS A 778 18.82 -11.96 -31.33
N VAL A 779 19.90 -11.52 -30.69
CA VAL A 779 19.97 -10.29 -29.87
C VAL A 779 20.76 -9.24 -30.64
N SER A 780 20.18 -8.05 -30.83
CA SER A 780 20.83 -6.94 -31.56
C SER A 780 21.25 -5.86 -30.58
N ILE A 781 22.53 -5.50 -30.57
CA ILE A 781 23.16 -4.57 -29.63
C ILE A 781 23.85 -3.46 -30.41
N THR A 782 23.63 -2.21 -30.01
CA THR A 782 24.40 -1.05 -30.46
C THR A 782 25.14 -0.44 -29.28
N SER A 783 26.47 -0.57 -29.26
CA SER A 783 27.32 -0.13 -28.14
C SER A 783 28.78 -0.06 -28.58
N ASN A 784 29.61 0.62 -27.80
CA ASN A 784 31.07 0.59 -27.93
C ASN A 784 31.71 -0.39 -26.94
N GLU A 785 31.01 -0.76 -25.87
CA GLU A 785 31.44 -1.80 -24.94
C GLU A 785 30.29 -2.76 -24.66
N VAL A 786 30.52 -4.06 -24.80
CA VAL A 786 29.51 -5.10 -24.62
C VAL A 786 30.06 -6.24 -23.78
N THR A 787 29.31 -6.62 -22.74
CA THR A 787 29.41 -7.93 -22.09
C THR A 787 28.08 -8.63 -22.28
N TYR A 788 28.10 -9.79 -22.94
CA TYR A 788 26.92 -10.62 -23.17
C TYR A 788 27.16 -12.01 -22.62
N VAL A 789 26.36 -12.44 -21.65
CA VAL A 789 26.30 -13.82 -21.16
C VAL A 789 25.05 -14.47 -21.77
N GLY A 790 25.27 -15.41 -22.67
CA GLY A 790 24.22 -16.17 -23.37
C GLY A 790 23.70 -17.35 -22.56
N SER A 791 22.57 -17.92 -22.98
CA SER A 791 21.99 -19.12 -22.35
C SER A 791 22.96 -20.30 -22.48
N GLU A 792 23.15 -21.05 -21.38
CA GLU A 792 24.00 -22.25 -21.38
C GLU A 792 23.45 -23.39 -22.26
N ILE A 793 22.14 -23.43 -22.48
CA ILE A 793 21.45 -24.56 -23.13
C ILE A 793 20.83 -24.23 -24.49
N SER A 794 20.71 -22.95 -24.83
CA SER A 794 20.16 -22.50 -26.10
C SER A 794 21.25 -21.90 -26.98
N LYS A 795 21.08 -22.02 -28.30
CA LYS A 795 21.93 -21.32 -29.28
C LYS A 795 21.83 -19.81 -29.07
N ASN A 796 22.97 -19.15 -29.02
CA ASN A 796 23.10 -17.70 -28.91
C ASN A 796 23.43 -17.11 -30.27
N VAL A 797 22.63 -16.14 -30.74
CA VAL A 797 22.94 -15.35 -31.94
C VAL A 797 23.02 -13.89 -31.54
N VAL A 798 24.21 -13.31 -31.58
CA VAL A 798 24.46 -11.94 -31.10
C VAL A 798 24.98 -11.10 -32.25
N GLU A 799 24.34 -9.96 -32.49
CA GLU A 799 24.80 -8.95 -33.45
C GLU A 799 25.15 -7.67 -32.69
N ILE A 800 26.42 -7.28 -32.75
CA ILE A 800 26.95 -6.08 -32.10
C ILE A 800 27.35 -5.09 -33.19
N THR A 801 26.79 -3.88 -33.12
CA THR A 801 27.13 -2.76 -34.00
C THR A 801 27.80 -1.67 -33.16
N ALA A 802 28.95 -1.18 -33.61
CA ALA A 802 29.61 -0.04 -32.96
C ALA A 802 28.66 1.17 -32.91
N ALA A 803 28.69 1.93 -31.80
CA ALA A 803 27.88 3.13 -31.69
C ALA A 803 28.53 4.28 -32.49
N ALA A 804 27.70 5.08 -33.15
CA ALA A 804 28.19 6.21 -33.94
C ALA A 804 28.96 7.21 -33.06
N GLY A 805 30.11 7.69 -33.55
CA GLY A 805 31.01 8.58 -32.81
C GLY A 805 31.95 7.87 -31.83
N GLY A 806 31.78 6.56 -31.61
CA GLY A 806 32.72 5.72 -30.87
C GLY A 806 33.97 5.38 -31.65
N THR A 807 35.11 5.36 -30.98
CA THR A 807 36.41 4.99 -31.57
C THR A 807 36.75 3.53 -31.37
N ASP A 808 36.29 2.92 -30.30
CA ASP A 808 36.68 1.58 -29.87
C ASP A 808 35.43 0.73 -29.69
N LEU A 809 35.48 -0.51 -30.17
CA LEU A 809 34.45 -1.51 -29.94
C LEU A 809 35.04 -2.69 -29.18
N ASN A 810 34.71 -2.82 -27.89
CA ASN A 810 35.08 -3.97 -27.07
C ASN A 810 33.87 -4.89 -26.86
N ALA A 811 33.95 -6.12 -27.34
CA ALA A 811 32.88 -7.10 -27.26
C ALA A 811 33.35 -8.37 -26.54
N GLN A 812 32.71 -8.70 -25.43
CA GLN A 812 32.86 -9.98 -24.74
C GLN A 812 31.55 -10.76 -24.82
N VAL A 813 31.60 -11.93 -25.45
CA VAL A 813 30.47 -12.84 -25.58
C VAL A 813 30.80 -14.15 -24.87
N ILE A 814 30.20 -14.34 -23.71
CA ILE A 814 30.28 -15.60 -22.96
C ILE A 814 29.13 -16.47 -23.48
N GLY A 815 29.45 -17.32 -24.45
CA GLY A 815 28.51 -18.26 -25.06
C GLY A 815 28.13 -19.42 -24.14
N GLY A 816 27.18 -20.24 -24.60
CA GLY A 816 26.69 -21.41 -23.89
C GLY A 816 27.39 -22.69 -24.30
N ALA A 817 27.11 -23.80 -23.60
CA ALA A 817 27.63 -25.12 -23.96
C ALA A 817 26.96 -25.71 -25.23
N ALA A 818 25.97 -25.02 -25.79
CA ALA A 818 25.31 -25.41 -27.02
C ALA A 818 26.27 -25.29 -28.22
N ALA A 819 26.27 -26.30 -29.09
CA ALA A 819 27.00 -26.21 -30.35
C ALA A 819 26.32 -25.21 -31.30
N ASP A 820 27.10 -24.41 -32.01
CA ASP A 820 26.69 -23.49 -33.08
C ASP A 820 26.29 -22.05 -32.68
N ASP A 821 26.93 -21.43 -31.68
CA ASP A 821 26.71 -20.00 -31.37
C ASP A 821 27.15 -19.08 -32.53
N ALA A 822 26.57 -17.88 -32.65
CA ALA A 822 26.90 -16.97 -33.74
C ALA A 822 27.13 -15.55 -33.22
N LEU A 823 28.27 -14.97 -33.59
CA LEU A 823 28.64 -13.59 -33.29
C LEU A 823 28.81 -12.81 -34.59
N THR A 824 28.07 -11.72 -34.74
CA THR A 824 28.26 -10.73 -35.80
C THR A 824 28.78 -9.43 -35.20
N ILE A 825 29.91 -8.93 -35.70
CA ILE A 825 30.48 -7.64 -35.29
C ILE A 825 30.47 -6.69 -36.48
N LYS A 826 29.89 -5.50 -36.28
CA LYS A 826 29.82 -4.45 -37.31
C LYS A 826 30.58 -3.21 -36.84
N GLY A 827 31.69 -2.91 -37.51
CA GLY A 827 32.38 -1.63 -37.37
C GLY A 827 31.75 -0.59 -38.29
N ILE A 828 31.59 0.65 -37.82
CA ILE A 828 30.96 1.72 -38.60
C ILE A 828 31.72 3.03 -38.46
N ALA A 829 31.72 3.85 -39.51
CA ALA A 829 32.21 5.23 -39.54
C ALA A 829 33.60 5.41 -38.89
N ASP A 830 33.62 5.88 -37.64
CA ASP A 830 34.79 6.29 -36.87
C ASP A 830 35.43 5.16 -36.06
N THR A 831 34.92 3.93 -36.11
CA THR A 831 35.54 2.78 -35.44
C THR A 831 37.01 2.64 -35.86
N GLN A 832 37.92 2.77 -34.89
CA GLN A 832 39.37 2.64 -35.03
C GLN A 832 39.85 1.29 -34.52
N THR A 833 39.31 0.83 -33.39
CA THR A 833 39.68 -0.47 -32.82
C THR A 833 38.45 -1.35 -32.62
N ILE A 834 38.64 -2.65 -32.85
CA ILE A 834 37.67 -3.69 -32.51
C ILE A 834 38.43 -4.74 -31.71
N THR A 835 37.97 -5.05 -30.51
CA THR A 835 38.44 -6.16 -29.69
C THR A 835 37.26 -7.08 -29.39
N ALA A 836 37.43 -8.38 -29.65
CA ALA A 836 36.40 -9.38 -29.40
C ALA A 836 36.96 -10.59 -28.64
N SER A 837 36.17 -11.10 -27.70
CA SER A 837 36.50 -12.32 -26.97
C SER A 837 35.27 -13.16 -26.67
N GLY A 838 35.45 -14.47 -26.51
CA GLY A 838 34.37 -15.41 -26.24
C GLY A 838 34.64 -16.82 -26.74
N ASP A 839 33.83 -17.77 -26.28
CA ASP A 839 33.78 -19.12 -26.85
C ASP A 839 32.46 -19.29 -27.61
N LEU A 840 32.53 -19.67 -28.88
CA LEU A 840 31.38 -19.89 -29.75
C LEU A 840 31.00 -21.37 -29.87
N SER A 841 31.65 -22.27 -29.13
CA SER A 841 31.25 -23.69 -28.98
C SER A 841 31.06 -24.45 -30.31
N GLY A 842 31.91 -24.20 -31.31
CA GLY A 842 31.76 -24.74 -32.68
C GLY A 842 30.93 -23.85 -33.62
N GLY A 843 30.77 -22.57 -33.27
CA GLY A 843 29.92 -21.59 -33.91
C GLY A 843 30.53 -20.81 -35.07
N THR A 844 29.99 -19.62 -35.35
CA THR A 844 30.44 -18.76 -36.48
C THR A 844 30.70 -17.33 -36.04
N LEU A 845 31.79 -16.74 -36.56
CA LEU A 845 32.10 -15.31 -36.43
C LEU A 845 31.89 -14.64 -37.79
N THR A 846 31.08 -13.58 -37.82
CA THR A 846 30.87 -12.73 -39.01
C THR A 846 31.34 -11.31 -38.73
N LEU A 847 32.15 -10.76 -39.63
CA LEU A 847 32.64 -9.39 -39.53
C LEU A 847 32.06 -8.56 -40.67
N THR A 848 31.45 -7.42 -40.34
CA THR A 848 31.01 -6.41 -41.32
C THR A 848 31.83 -5.14 -41.11
N LEU A 849 32.89 -4.98 -41.89
CA LEU A 849 33.90 -3.92 -41.70
C LEU A 849 33.88 -2.88 -42.83
N THR A 850 33.01 -3.03 -43.82
CA THR A 850 32.94 -2.17 -45.01
C THR A 850 32.67 -0.70 -44.70
N ASP A 851 32.05 -0.42 -43.55
CA ASP A 851 31.74 0.94 -43.12
C ASP A 851 32.79 1.50 -42.12
N ALA A 852 33.72 0.67 -41.65
CA ALA A 852 34.74 1.03 -40.64
C ALA A 852 35.95 1.74 -41.26
N THR A 853 35.73 2.95 -41.77
CA THR A 853 36.74 3.66 -42.58
C THR A 853 38.03 4.00 -41.84
N LYS A 854 37.99 4.11 -40.51
CA LYS A 854 39.13 4.46 -39.66
C LYS A 854 39.78 3.29 -38.95
N LEU A 855 39.38 2.05 -39.24
CA LEU A 855 39.87 0.85 -38.56
C LEU A 855 41.39 0.74 -38.70
N SER A 856 42.10 0.70 -37.58
CA SER A 856 43.55 0.50 -37.49
C SER A 856 43.93 -0.75 -36.68
N SER A 857 43.00 -1.31 -35.91
CA SER A 857 43.24 -2.52 -35.12
C SER A 857 42.00 -3.41 -35.07
N LEU A 858 42.17 -4.69 -35.40
CA LEU A 858 41.19 -5.75 -35.22
C LEU A 858 41.82 -6.86 -34.39
N ASP A 859 41.36 -7.02 -33.15
CA ASP A 859 41.80 -8.08 -32.25
C ASP A 859 40.65 -9.04 -31.95
N ILE A 860 40.68 -10.20 -32.60
CA ILE A 860 39.73 -11.30 -32.38
C ILE A 860 40.41 -12.52 -31.76
N SER A 861 41.61 -12.33 -31.19
CA SER A 861 42.41 -13.42 -30.62
C SER A 861 41.80 -14.07 -29.40
N GLY A 862 40.92 -13.35 -28.70
CA GLY A 862 40.12 -13.86 -27.60
C GLY A 862 38.90 -14.67 -28.04
N VAL A 863 38.54 -14.71 -29.32
CA VAL A 863 37.42 -15.50 -29.84
C VAL A 863 37.90 -16.93 -30.12
N LYS A 864 37.15 -17.92 -29.61
CA LYS A 864 37.46 -19.34 -29.67
C LYS A 864 36.26 -20.17 -30.14
N GLY A 865 36.52 -21.41 -30.53
CA GLY A 865 35.48 -22.37 -30.87
C GLY A 865 34.73 -22.02 -32.16
N ILE A 866 35.43 -21.49 -33.17
CA ILE A 866 34.85 -21.14 -34.46
C ILE A 866 34.93 -22.34 -35.43
N THR A 867 33.81 -22.65 -36.10
CA THR A 867 33.76 -23.60 -37.22
C THR A 867 33.81 -22.84 -38.55
N GLY A 868 34.74 -23.25 -39.43
CA GLY A 868 34.93 -22.67 -40.74
C GLY A 868 35.92 -21.51 -40.74
N ASN A 869 35.90 -20.71 -41.81
CA ASN A 869 36.86 -19.64 -42.02
C ASN A 869 36.27 -18.29 -41.62
N VAL A 870 37.11 -17.40 -41.09
CA VAL A 870 36.74 -16.02 -40.75
C VAL A 870 37.11 -15.12 -41.92
N ALA A 871 36.10 -14.61 -42.64
CA ALA A 871 36.31 -13.66 -43.72
C ALA A 871 36.55 -12.24 -43.15
N ILE A 872 37.63 -11.59 -43.60
CA ILE A 872 38.02 -10.24 -43.18
C ILE A 872 38.18 -9.36 -44.44
N GLU A 873 37.30 -8.37 -44.60
CA GLU A 873 37.40 -7.40 -45.70
C GLU A 873 37.91 -6.05 -45.18
N LEU A 874 39.11 -5.65 -45.61
CA LEU A 874 39.80 -4.46 -45.10
C LEU A 874 39.90 -3.31 -46.11
N GLY A 875 39.39 -3.48 -47.35
CA GLY A 875 39.57 -2.51 -48.44
C GLY A 875 38.99 -1.11 -48.19
N LYS A 876 38.16 -0.94 -47.15
CA LYS A 876 37.59 0.36 -46.75
C LYS A 876 38.28 1.01 -45.56
N ALA A 877 39.18 0.31 -44.87
CA ALA A 877 39.95 0.84 -43.74
C ALA A 877 41.09 1.74 -44.25
N VAL A 878 40.77 3.02 -44.54
CA VAL A 878 41.70 4.01 -45.11
C VAL A 878 41.82 5.22 -44.19
N GLN A 879 42.98 5.36 -43.55
CA GLN A 879 43.34 6.47 -42.67
C GLN A 879 44.24 7.46 -43.40
N GLY A 880 43.69 8.62 -43.77
CA GLY A 880 44.48 9.74 -44.29
C GLY A 880 45.32 9.41 -45.52
N ASN A 881 44.78 8.60 -46.45
CA ASN A 881 45.38 8.04 -47.68
C ASN A 881 46.23 6.77 -47.53
N LYS A 882 46.27 6.16 -46.35
CA LYS A 882 47.01 4.92 -46.09
C LYS A 882 46.08 3.88 -45.47
N THR A 883 46.45 2.61 -45.59
CA THR A 883 45.92 1.54 -44.74
C THR A 883 47.05 1.11 -43.82
N ASP A 884 46.83 1.18 -42.51
CA ASP A 884 47.72 0.59 -41.50
C ASP A 884 46.86 -0.15 -40.47
N VAL A 885 46.64 -1.44 -40.71
CA VAL A 885 45.75 -2.28 -39.90
C VAL A 885 46.54 -3.41 -39.25
N SER A 886 46.48 -3.48 -37.92
CA SER A 886 46.94 -4.65 -37.17
C SER A 886 45.80 -5.63 -36.98
N VAL A 887 46.00 -6.91 -37.32
CA VAL A 887 45.03 -7.99 -37.17
C VAL A 887 45.59 -9.05 -36.23
N GLN A 888 44.94 -9.27 -35.09
CA GLN A 888 45.17 -10.43 -34.23
C GLN A 888 44.05 -11.44 -34.47
N GLY A 889 44.37 -12.55 -35.15
CA GLY A 889 43.44 -13.59 -35.57
C GLY A 889 43.01 -14.52 -34.45
N SER A 890 42.00 -15.34 -34.74
CA SER A 890 41.31 -16.22 -33.79
C SER A 890 41.98 -17.61 -33.71
N ASP A 891 41.22 -18.65 -33.34
CA ASP A 891 41.64 -20.05 -33.47
C ASP A 891 41.18 -20.74 -34.77
N ALA A 892 40.45 -20.02 -35.63
CA ALA A 892 40.03 -20.46 -36.96
C ALA A 892 41.01 -20.00 -38.06
N ALA A 893 40.70 -20.33 -39.31
CA ALA A 893 41.46 -19.83 -40.46
C ALA A 893 40.93 -18.45 -40.90
N GLU A 894 41.75 -17.42 -40.84
CA GLU A 894 41.45 -16.09 -41.36
C GLU A 894 41.68 -15.97 -42.87
N GLN A 895 40.71 -15.40 -43.57
CA GLN A 895 40.78 -15.07 -44.99
C GLN A 895 40.66 -13.57 -45.18
N ILE A 896 41.80 -12.91 -45.30
CA ILE A 896 41.88 -11.46 -45.52
C ILE A 896 41.78 -11.18 -47.02
N THR A 897 40.76 -10.42 -47.41
CA THR A 897 40.65 -9.86 -48.76
C THR A 897 40.85 -8.35 -48.70
N TYR A 898 41.79 -7.84 -49.50
CA TYR A 898 42.08 -6.43 -49.61
C TYR A 898 42.07 -5.97 -51.06
N THR A 899 41.13 -5.08 -51.39
CA THR A 899 41.12 -4.31 -52.63
C THR A 899 41.38 -2.84 -52.28
N SER A 900 42.42 -2.22 -52.88
CA SER A 900 42.82 -0.88 -52.49
C SER A 900 41.81 0.20 -52.92
N ALA A 901 41.84 1.35 -52.24
CA ALA A 901 41.09 2.53 -52.66
C ALA A 901 41.86 3.37 -53.69
N ALA A 902 41.15 4.12 -54.54
CA ALA A 902 41.73 4.92 -55.62
C ALA A 902 42.78 5.97 -55.19
N SER A 903 42.71 6.47 -53.95
CA SER A 903 43.58 7.55 -53.46
C SER A 903 44.69 7.08 -52.52
N LEU A 904 45.02 5.79 -52.52
CA LEU A 904 45.90 5.17 -51.52
C LEU A 904 47.39 5.33 -51.88
N THR A 905 48.25 5.65 -50.90
CA THR A 905 49.70 5.69 -51.09
C THR A 905 50.43 4.49 -50.49
N ASP A 906 49.92 3.91 -49.41
CA ASP A 906 50.59 2.83 -48.67
C ASP A 906 49.57 1.80 -48.17
N ILE A 907 49.88 0.51 -48.32
CA ILE A 907 49.17 -0.61 -47.69
C ILE A 907 50.10 -1.23 -46.66
N LYS A 908 49.69 -1.24 -45.40
CA LYS A 908 50.35 -1.96 -44.32
C LYS A 908 49.34 -2.80 -43.56
N ILE A 909 49.58 -4.10 -43.53
CA ILE A 909 48.78 -5.06 -42.75
C ILE A 909 49.76 -5.89 -41.93
N SER A 910 49.58 -5.91 -40.62
CA SER A 910 50.47 -6.58 -39.67
C SER A 910 49.69 -7.35 -38.62
N GLY A 911 50.37 -8.09 -37.76
CA GLY A 911 49.80 -8.80 -36.61
C GLY A 911 49.99 -10.31 -36.70
N ASP A 912 49.35 -11.02 -35.78
CA ASP A 912 49.43 -12.48 -35.70
C ASP A 912 48.05 -13.10 -35.96
N LEU A 913 47.90 -13.82 -37.06
CA LEU A 913 46.65 -14.48 -37.44
C LEU A 913 46.40 -15.76 -36.63
N GLY A 914 47.32 -16.20 -35.79
CA GLY A 914 47.10 -17.34 -34.90
C GLY A 914 47.09 -18.68 -35.64
N ALA A 915 46.16 -19.57 -35.25
CA ALA A 915 46.11 -20.95 -35.73
C ALA A 915 45.43 -21.04 -37.12
N GLY A 916 45.31 -22.25 -37.67
CA GLY A 916 44.58 -22.47 -38.93
C GLY A 916 45.38 -22.20 -40.22
N ALA A 917 44.69 -22.29 -41.35
CA ALA A 917 45.26 -22.08 -42.69
C ALA A 917 44.92 -20.68 -43.20
N ASN A 918 45.73 -19.71 -42.80
CA ASN A 918 45.48 -18.30 -42.99
C ASN A 918 45.90 -17.84 -44.39
N THR A 919 45.10 -16.96 -44.98
CA THR A 919 45.36 -16.41 -46.31
C THR A 919 45.14 -14.90 -46.36
N ILE A 920 45.95 -14.21 -47.15
CA ILE A 920 45.75 -12.81 -47.49
C ILE A 920 45.86 -12.61 -49.01
N THR A 921 44.84 -12.02 -49.60
CA THR A 921 44.85 -11.62 -51.02
C THR A 921 44.82 -10.11 -51.13
N VAL A 922 45.89 -9.53 -51.68
CA VAL A 922 46.02 -8.10 -51.95
C VAL A 922 45.92 -7.87 -53.46
N THR A 923 44.84 -7.22 -53.88
CA THR A 923 44.63 -6.77 -55.26
C THR A 923 44.53 -5.25 -55.29
N PRO A 924 45.60 -4.54 -55.65
CA PRO A 924 45.52 -3.11 -55.92
C PRO A 924 44.44 -2.80 -56.96
N ASP A 925 43.59 -1.82 -56.69
CA ASP A 925 42.64 -1.30 -57.66
C ASP A 925 43.40 -0.56 -58.77
N THR A 926 42.92 -0.72 -60.01
CA THR A 926 43.40 0.01 -61.19
C THR A 926 43.38 1.53 -61.02
N ALA A 927 42.53 2.07 -60.15
CA ALA A 927 42.42 3.49 -59.87
C ALA A 927 43.45 3.99 -58.84
N ALA A 928 44.16 3.11 -58.12
CA ALA A 928 45.13 3.46 -57.07
C ALA A 928 46.50 3.88 -57.64
N ALA A 929 46.53 4.90 -58.51
CA ALA A 929 47.73 5.31 -59.25
C ALA A 929 48.91 5.78 -58.36
N ASP A 930 48.60 6.31 -57.16
CA ASP A 930 49.59 6.85 -56.22
C ASP A 930 50.14 5.81 -55.22
N LEU A 931 49.75 4.54 -55.33
CA LEU A 931 50.19 3.48 -54.42
C LEU A 931 51.69 3.21 -54.59
N LYS A 932 52.46 3.39 -53.51
CA LYS A 932 53.93 3.27 -53.49
C LYS A 932 54.43 2.02 -52.78
N THR A 933 53.76 1.62 -51.72
CA THR A 933 54.24 0.53 -50.86
C THR A 933 53.12 -0.45 -50.51
N ILE A 934 53.49 -1.73 -50.50
CA ILE A 934 52.71 -2.83 -49.91
C ILE A 934 53.63 -3.47 -48.87
N ASP A 935 53.23 -3.48 -47.60
CA ASP A 935 54.04 -4.00 -46.49
C ASP A 935 53.22 -4.99 -45.65
N LEU A 936 53.50 -6.28 -45.84
CA LEU A 936 52.95 -7.39 -45.07
C LEU A 936 53.98 -8.00 -44.10
N SER A 937 55.16 -7.38 -43.96
CA SER A 937 56.31 -7.97 -43.22
C SER A 937 56.06 -8.14 -41.73
N GLY A 938 55.05 -7.44 -41.20
CA GLY A 938 54.61 -7.57 -39.82
C GLY A 938 53.58 -8.68 -39.59
N LEU A 939 53.24 -9.48 -40.60
CA LEU A 939 52.20 -10.51 -40.53
C LEU A 939 52.78 -11.91 -40.26
N SER A 940 52.23 -12.61 -39.28
CA SER A 940 52.60 -13.98 -38.91
C SER A 940 51.37 -14.85 -38.63
N ALA A 941 51.57 -16.16 -38.44
CA ALA A 941 50.52 -17.11 -38.03
C ALA A 941 51.03 -18.11 -36.98
N THR A 942 51.03 -17.72 -35.71
CA THR A 942 51.53 -18.56 -34.61
C THR A 942 50.63 -19.78 -34.40
N GLY A 943 51.15 -20.97 -34.72
CA GLY A 943 50.41 -22.22 -34.58
C GLY A 943 49.57 -22.61 -35.81
N GLY A 944 49.69 -21.85 -36.92
CA GLY A 944 49.04 -22.10 -38.20
C GLY A 944 50.00 -22.02 -39.38
N THR A 945 49.44 -21.84 -40.58
CA THR A 945 50.17 -21.53 -41.82
C THR A 945 49.67 -20.21 -42.38
N LEU A 946 50.54 -19.43 -43.01
CA LEU A 946 50.18 -18.20 -43.72
C LEU A 946 50.54 -18.34 -45.20
N ALA A 947 49.63 -17.96 -46.08
CA ALA A 947 49.92 -17.77 -47.49
C ALA A 947 49.43 -16.40 -47.97
N SER A 948 50.28 -15.62 -48.63
CA SER A 948 49.88 -14.36 -49.25
C SER A 948 49.81 -14.46 -50.77
N THR A 949 48.93 -13.67 -51.38
CA THR A 949 48.89 -13.45 -52.82
C THR A 949 48.83 -11.96 -53.08
N ILE A 950 49.86 -11.44 -53.74
CA ILE A 950 49.98 -10.04 -54.15
C ILE A 950 50.03 -10.01 -55.67
N THR A 951 48.98 -9.47 -56.30
CA THR A 951 48.94 -9.30 -57.76
C THR A 951 49.04 -7.83 -58.10
N LEU A 952 50.19 -7.37 -58.59
CA LEU A 952 50.32 -6.00 -59.07
C LEU A 952 49.53 -5.84 -60.39
N VAL A 953 48.96 -4.65 -60.62
CA VAL A 953 48.27 -4.34 -61.88
C VAL A 953 48.95 -3.18 -62.61
N ALA A 954 48.77 -3.17 -63.93
CA ALA A 954 49.50 -2.29 -64.84
C ALA A 954 49.34 -0.79 -64.55
N ALA A 955 48.24 -0.41 -63.91
CA ALA A 955 47.95 0.98 -63.57
C ALA A 955 48.71 1.50 -62.34
N ASN A 956 49.28 0.65 -61.49
CA ASN A 956 49.98 1.06 -60.27
C ASN A 956 51.50 1.17 -60.50
N THR A 957 51.91 2.05 -61.41
CA THR A 957 53.34 2.23 -61.77
C THR A 957 54.17 2.89 -60.66
N ALA A 958 53.53 3.45 -59.63
CA ALA A 958 54.20 4.12 -58.52
C ALA A 958 54.72 3.16 -57.43
N ILE A 959 54.39 1.86 -57.50
CA ILE A 959 54.80 0.87 -56.51
C ILE A 959 56.32 0.65 -56.63
N THR A 960 57.05 1.03 -55.59
CA THR A 960 58.50 0.86 -55.51
C THR A 960 58.92 -0.20 -54.51
N SER A 961 58.04 -0.59 -53.58
CA SER A 961 58.35 -1.54 -52.52
C SER A 961 57.19 -2.48 -52.25
N VAL A 962 57.48 -3.77 -52.23
CA VAL A 962 56.60 -4.83 -51.76
C VAL A 962 57.38 -5.62 -50.71
N LYS A 963 56.89 -5.65 -49.47
CA LYS A 963 57.37 -6.60 -48.47
C LYS A 963 56.27 -7.63 -48.24
N SER A 964 56.59 -8.89 -48.44
CA SER A 964 55.65 -9.97 -48.25
C SER A 964 55.58 -10.38 -46.77
N SER A 965 54.90 -11.49 -46.48
CA SER A 965 54.64 -11.94 -45.11
C SER A 965 55.77 -12.83 -44.59
N LEU A 966 55.59 -13.47 -43.43
CA LEU A 966 56.49 -14.54 -42.96
C LEU A 966 55.97 -15.95 -43.33
N GLY A 967 55.23 -16.05 -44.44
CA GLY A 967 54.50 -17.22 -44.89
C GLY A 967 54.73 -17.49 -46.36
N ALA A 968 54.07 -18.49 -46.94
CA ALA A 968 54.25 -18.84 -48.35
C ALA A 968 53.63 -17.77 -49.26
N ASP A 969 54.46 -16.94 -49.87
CA ASP A 969 54.00 -15.76 -50.60
C ASP A 969 54.00 -15.98 -52.11
N THR A 970 52.95 -15.52 -52.79
CA THR A 970 52.89 -15.49 -54.27
C THR A 970 52.77 -14.05 -54.73
N ILE A 971 53.80 -13.55 -55.41
CA ILE A 971 53.88 -12.16 -55.89
C ILE A 971 53.91 -12.17 -57.41
N THR A 972 53.00 -11.47 -58.07
CA THR A 972 52.99 -11.30 -59.52
C THR A 972 53.29 -9.86 -59.89
N VAL A 973 54.38 -9.65 -60.63
CA VAL A 973 54.79 -8.33 -61.15
C VAL A 973 54.40 -8.24 -62.63
N VAL A 974 53.82 -7.10 -63.03
CA VAL A 974 53.45 -6.86 -64.44
C VAL A 974 54.41 -5.91 -65.15
N SER A 975 54.39 -5.93 -66.49
CA SER A 975 55.38 -5.25 -67.35
C SER A 975 55.48 -3.72 -67.19
N GLU A 976 54.42 -3.11 -66.66
CA GLU A 976 54.28 -1.68 -66.43
C GLU A 976 54.80 -1.25 -65.04
N ASN A 977 55.00 -2.20 -64.12
CA ASN A 977 55.68 -1.91 -62.85
C ASN A 977 57.18 -1.84 -63.10
N THR A 978 57.73 -0.62 -63.09
CA THR A 978 59.17 -0.35 -63.13
C THR A 978 59.83 -0.72 -61.79
N ALA A 979 61.12 -0.47 -61.58
CA ALA A 979 61.92 -0.86 -60.41
C ALA A 979 61.17 -1.14 -59.08
N VAL A 980 60.72 -2.38 -58.89
CA VAL A 980 60.06 -2.85 -57.66
C VAL A 980 61.08 -3.57 -56.79
N ALA A 981 61.24 -3.10 -55.56
CA ALA A 981 61.95 -3.84 -54.53
C ALA A 981 61.01 -4.80 -53.81
N ILE A 982 61.28 -6.09 -53.92
CA ILE A 982 60.58 -7.18 -53.26
C ILE A 982 61.43 -7.69 -52.11
N ASP A 983 60.89 -7.70 -50.91
CA ASP A 983 61.45 -8.39 -49.75
C ASP A 983 60.54 -9.57 -49.41
N LEU A 984 61.07 -10.78 -49.52
CA LEU A 984 60.33 -12.02 -49.28
C LEU A 984 60.15 -12.35 -47.79
N GLY A 985 60.78 -11.57 -46.90
CA GLY A 985 60.84 -11.94 -45.49
C GLY A 985 61.89 -13.03 -45.25
N LYS A 986 62.27 -13.22 -43.99
CA LYS A 986 63.31 -14.19 -43.61
C LYS A 986 62.68 -15.33 -42.83
N ASP A 987 62.23 -16.35 -43.54
CA ASP A 987 61.62 -17.53 -42.94
C ASP A 987 62.02 -18.84 -43.65
N THR A 988 61.19 -19.88 -43.55
CA THR A 988 61.41 -21.20 -44.15
C THR A 988 60.24 -21.64 -45.02
N ALA A 989 59.24 -20.79 -45.21
CA ALA A 989 58.19 -20.99 -46.18
C ALA A 989 58.79 -20.90 -47.58
N VAL A 990 58.05 -21.39 -48.56
CA VAL A 990 58.48 -21.35 -49.96
C VAL A 990 57.71 -20.24 -50.64
N ASP A 991 58.44 -19.25 -51.10
CA ASP A 991 57.89 -18.11 -51.81
C ASP A 991 57.92 -18.31 -53.32
N LYS A 992 57.05 -17.59 -54.02
CA LYS A 992 56.93 -17.61 -55.47
C LYS A 992 56.80 -16.20 -56.02
N VAL A 993 57.81 -15.77 -56.77
CA VAL A 993 57.79 -14.48 -57.48
C VAL A 993 57.65 -14.72 -58.98
N ASP A 994 56.54 -14.27 -59.56
CA ASP A 994 56.30 -14.27 -60.99
C ASP A 994 56.73 -12.95 -61.62
N VAL A 995 57.85 -13.00 -62.34
CA VAL A 995 58.43 -11.90 -63.11
C VAL A 995 58.35 -12.14 -64.62
N SER A 996 57.60 -13.14 -65.06
CA SER A 996 57.54 -13.61 -66.46
C SER A 996 57.07 -12.54 -67.46
N SER A 997 56.41 -11.48 -66.95
CA SER A 997 55.95 -10.34 -67.76
C SER A 997 56.80 -9.07 -67.61
N THR A 998 57.79 -9.06 -66.70
CA THR A 998 58.72 -7.93 -66.51
C THR A 998 59.65 -7.78 -67.70
N LYS A 999 60.26 -6.59 -67.84
CA LYS A 999 61.15 -6.31 -68.96
C LYS A 999 62.09 -5.12 -68.69
N ILE A 1000 63.30 -5.17 -69.24
CA ILE A 1000 64.19 -4.00 -69.32
C ILE A 1000 63.87 -3.20 -70.59
N SER A 1001 63.32 -2.00 -70.44
CA SER A 1001 62.87 -1.15 -71.55
C SER A 1001 64.03 -0.43 -72.25
N ASP A 1002 65.06 -0.06 -71.51
CA ASP A 1002 66.24 0.65 -72.03
C ASP A 1002 67.55 0.11 -71.41
N LYS A 1003 68.33 -0.62 -72.21
CA LYS A 1003 69.64 -1.16 -71.82
C LYS A 1003 70.85 -0.24 -72.13
N THR A 1004 70.64 1.03 -72.50
CA THR A 1004 71.75 1.91 -72.95
C THR A 1004 72.81 2.18 -71.89
N ASN A 1005 72.45 2.12 -70.61
CA ASN A 1005 73.35 2.32 -69.47
C ASN A 1005 72.75 1.70 -68.20
N ASP A 1006 73.59 1.50 -67.18
CA ASP A 1006 73.18 0.92 -65.89
C ASP A 1006 72.03 1.67 -65.20
N ALA A 1007 71.93 3.00 -65.35
CA ALA A 1007 70.86 3.77 -64.70
C ALA A 1007 69.50 3.50 -65.36
N SER A 1008 69.47 3.37 -66.69
CA SER A 1008 68.27 2.97 -67.43
C SER A 1008 67.86 1.53 -67.09
N ILE A 1009 68.83 0.61 -66.96
CA ILE A 1009 68.56 -0.79 -66.54
C ILE A 1009 67.98 -0.82 -65.12
N LYS A 1010 68.58 -0.09 -64.19
CA LYS A 1010 68.11 0.00 -62.80
C LYS A 1010 66.71 0.61 -62.67
N ALA A 1011 66.25 1.39 -63.65
CA ALA A 1011 64.91 1.97 -63.63
C ALA A 1011 63.81 0.91 -63.81
N ASP A 1012 64.11 -0.24 -64.41
CA ASP A 1012 63.15 -1.33 -64.66
C ASP A 1012 63.47 -2.62 -63.86
N LEU A 1013 64.55 -2.60 -63.08
CA LEU A 1013 65.08 -3.77 -62.40
C LEU A 1013 64.21 -4.17 -61.20
N VAL A 1014 63.65 -5.38 -61.24
CA VAL A 1014 63.04 -5.99 -60.05
C VAL A 1014 64.14 -6.56 -59.16
N SER A 1015 64.21 -6.09 -57.92
CA SER A 1015 65.18 -6.57 -56.94
C SER A 1015 64.49 -7.39 -55.87
N ILE A 1016 64.96 -8.61 -55.61
CA ILE A 1016 64.40 -9.55 -54.64
C ILE A 1016 65.41 -9.72 -53.50
N THR A 1017 64.98 -9.53 -52.26
CA THR A 1017 65.79 -9.76 -51.06
C THR A 1017 65.21 -10.92 -50.27
N ASN A 1018 66.10 -11.64 -49.57
CA ASN A 1018 65.76 -12.83 -48.79
C ASN A 1018 65.17 -13.98 -49.63
N ALA A 1019 65.66 -14.18 -50.86
CA ALA A 1019 65.39 -15.41 -51.59
C ALA A 1019 66.21 -16.57 -50.98
N LEU A 1020 65.53 -17.47 -50.28
CA LEU A 1020 66.08 -18.58 -49.50
C LEU A 1020 65.83 -19.93 -50.20
N SER A 1021 66.48 -20.98 -49.68
CA SER A 1021 66.41 -22.32 -50.27
C SER A 1021 64.96 -22.82 -50.37
N GLY A 1022 64.57 -23.24 -51.58
CA GLY A 1022 63.20 -23.66 -51.90
C GLY A 1022 62.36 -22.62 -52.63
N ASP A 1023 62.69 -21.32 -52.53
CA ASP A 1023 61.95 -20.23 -53.16
C ASP A 1023 62.01 -20.32 -54.69
N GLN A 1024 60.93 -19.85 -55.31
CA GLN A 1024 60.64 -20.03 -56.72
C GLN A 1024 60.55 -18.69 -57.45
N ILE A 1025 61.24 -18.59 -58.58
CA ILE A 1025 61.16 -17.44 -59.47
C ILE A 1025 60.65 -17.91 -60.82
N VAL A 1026 59.48 -17.41 -61.23
CA VAL A 1026 58.87 -17.73 -62.51
C VAL A 1026 59.35 -16.73 -63.57
N LEU A 1027 60.00 -17.28 -64.58
CA LEU A 1027 60.52 -16.57 -65.75
C LEU A 1027 59.59 -16.77 -66.95
N LYS A 1028 59.94 -16.23 -68.11
CA LYS A 1028 59.07 -16.22 -69.29
C LYS A 1028 59.17 -17.49 -70.12
N GLY A 1029 60.39 -17.97 -70.39
CA GLY A 1029 60.61 -19.08 -71.34
C GLY A 1029 61.81 -19.97 -71.03
N ALA A 1030 62.49 -19.77 -69.90
CA ALA A 1030 63.63 -20.58 -69.50
C ALA A 1030 63.25 -22.04 -69.22
N THR A 1031 63.95 -23.00 -69.83
CA THR A 1031 63.79 -24.45 -69.57
C THR A 1031 65.06 -25.09 -69.01
N SER A 1032 66.12 -24.30 -68.81
CA SER A 1032 67.39 -24.72 -68.21
C SER A 1032 68.06 -23.53 -67.53
N ILE A 1033 69.02 -23.77 -66.64
CA ILE A 1033 69.72 -22.73 -65.87
C ILE A 1033 71.22 -22.92 -65.97
N LYS A 1034 71.96 -21.81 -66.02
CA LYS A 1034 73.43 -21.82 -66.05
C LYS A 1034 74.03 -20.67 -65.26
N ASP A 1035 74.91 -21.02 -64.33
CA ASP A 1035 75.76 -20.07 -63.60
C ASP A 1035 77.00 -19.70 -64.42
N ARG A 1036 77.27 -18.39 -64.54
CA ARG A 1036 78.41 -17.78 -65.25
C ARG A 1036 79.48 -17.26 -64.28
N GLY A 1037 79.27 -17.41 -62.98
CA GLY A 1037 80.21 -17.05 -61.93
C GLY A 1037 80.24 -15.56 -61.61
N ASP A 1038 81.31 -15.14 -60.94
CA ASP A 1038 81.50 -13.77 -60.48
C ASP A 1038 82.04 -12.86 -61.59
N LEU A 1039 81.24 -11.88 -61.98
CA LEU A 1039 81.54 -10.84 -62.96
C LEU A 1039 81.80 -9.47 -62.30
N SER A 1040 82.02 -9.42 -60.99
CA SER A 1040 82.28 -8.17 -60.24
C SER A 1040 83.52 -7.40 -60.71
N GLY A 1041 84.41 -8.05 -61.47
CA GLY A 1041 85.57 -7.40 -62.10
C GLY A 1041 85.22 -6.48 -63.29
N GLU A 1042 83.99 -6.55 -63.80
CA GLU A 1042 83.53 -5.72 -64.91
C GLU A 1042 83.18 -4.29 -64.47
N ALA A 1043 83.41 -3.32 -65.35
CA ALA A 1043 83.35 -1.89 -65.00
C ALA A 1043 81.94 -1.45 -64.53
N ASN A 1044 80.90 -1.99 -65.14
CA ASN A 1044 79.48 -1.67 -64.90
C ASN A 1044 78.61 -2.90 -65.18
N LEU A 1045 77.34 -2.89 -64.76
CA LEU A 1045 76.41 -4.03 -64.92
C LEU A 1045 76.18 -4.34 -66.40
N LEU A 1046 76.06 -3.32 -67.25
CA LEU A 1046 75.93 -3.49 -68.70
C LEU A 1046 77.13 -4.25 -69.31
N ALA A 1047 78.34 -4.01 -68.83
CA ALA A 1047 79.54 -4.74 -69.25
C ALA A 1047 79.50 -6.20 -68.78
N ALA A 1048 79.02 -6.46 -67.56
CA ALA A 1048 78.82 -7.82 -67.06
C ALA A 1048 77.79 -8.60 -67.90
N LEU A 1049 76.68 -7.96 -68.29
CA LEU A 1049 75.68 -8.55 -69.20
C LEU A 1049 76.30 -8.92 -70.57
N GLY A 1050 77.25 -8.11 -71.06
CA GLY A 1050 78.02 -8.39 -72.28
C GLY A 1050 79.05 -9.53 -72.16
N LYS A 1051 79.20 -10.14 -70.98
CA LYS A 1051 80.07 -11.29 -70.70
C LYS A 1051 79.32 -12.58 -70.40
N LEU A 1052 78.01 -12.59 -70.56
CA LEU A 1052 77.17 -13.77 -70.41
C LEU A 1052 77.33 -14.74 -71.61
N GLY A 1053 76.86 -15.97 -71.45
CA GLY A 1053 77.07 -17.06 -72.41
C GLY A 1053 78.34 -17.88 -72.21
N GLU A 1054 78.38 -19.10 -72.78
CA GLU A 1054 79.50 -20.04 -72.61
C GLU A 1054 80.87 -19.48 -73.08
N GLY A 1055 80.85 -18.63 -74.12
CA GLY A 1055 82.04 -18.01 -74.69
C GLY A 1055 82.51 -16.71 -74.00
N LYS A 1056 81.74 -16.19 -73.03
CA LYS A 1056 81.94 -14.88 -72.40
C LYS A 1056 82.00 -13.70 -73.38
N ASP A 1057 81.23 -13.80 -74.47
CA ASP A 1057 81.13 -12.81 -75.55
C ASP A 1057 79.75 -12.15 -75.66
N GLY A 1058 78.83 -12.47 -74.74
CA GLY A 1058 77.47 -11.94 -74.69
C GLY A 1058 76.45 -12.78 -75.44
N THR A 1059 76.84 -13.93 -76.01
CA THR A 1059 75.94 -14.82 -76.75
C THR A 1059 75.07 -15.65 -75.81
N LEU A 1060 73.75 -15.42 -75.80
CA LEU A 1060 72.80 -16.08 -74.90
C LEU A 1060 72.05 -17.24 -75.58
N ALA A 1061 71.62 -18.22 -74.79
CA ALA A 1061 70.72 -19.28 -75.24
C ALA A 1061 69.28 -18.94 -74.85
N GLY A 1062 68.39 -18.79 -75.83
CA GLY A 1062 67.02 -18.29 -75.62
C GLY A 1062 66.08 -19.16 -74.77
N THR A 1063 66.53 -20.31 -74.26
CA THR A 1063 65.79 -21.19 -73.33
C THR A 1063 66.57 -21.41 -72.02
N THR A 1064 67.57 -20.59 -71.75
CA THR A 1064 68.47 -20.74 -70.60
C THR A 1064 68.39 -19.49 -69.72
N ALA A 1065 68.07 -19.67 -68.45
CA ALA A 1065 68.24 -18.65 -67.43
C ALA A 1065 69.72 -18.49 -67.11
N GLU A 1066 70.26 -17.31 -67.38
CA GLU A 1066 71.68 -16.97 -67.23
C GLU A 1066 71.88 -16.30 -65.87
N VAL A 1067 72.58 -17.00 -64.96
CA VAL A 1067 72.83 -16.54 -63.59
C VAL A 1067 74.27 -16.06 -63.45
N PHE A 1068 74.50 -14.92 -62.80
CA PHE A 1068 75.84 -14.43 -62.52
C PHE A 1068 75.86 -13.59 -61.24
N THR A 1069 77.03 -13.46 -60.60
CA THR A 1069 77.21 -12.55 -59.47
C THR A 1069 77.87 -11.25 -59.94
N TYR A 1070 77.37 -10.10 -59.49
CA TYR A 1070 77.97 -8.80 -59.75
C TYR A 1070 77.90 -7.91 -58.50
N LYS A 1071 79.06 -7.46 -58.03
CA LYS A 1071 79.25 -6.59 -56.85
C LYS A 1071 78.53 -7.08 -55.59
N GLY A 1072 78.50 -8.41 -55.39
CA GLY A 1072 77.95 -9.06 -54.21
C GLY A 1072 76.48 -9.46 -54.29
N ASN A 1073 75.80 -9.19 -55.41
CA ASN A 1073 74.43 -9.61 -55.69
C ASN A 1073 74.37 -10.60 -56.86
N THR A 1074 73.33 -11.42 -56.89
CA THR A 1074 73.09 -12.40 -57.95
C THR A 1074 72.11 -11.83 -58.95
N TYR A 1075 72.34 -12.01 -60.23
CA TYR A 1075 71.46 -11.53 -61.29
C TYR A 1075 71.02 -12.71 -62.13
N VAL A 1076 69.76 -12.70 -62.56
CA VAL A 1076 69.19 -13.71 -63.46
C VAL A 1076 68.65 -13.02 -64.70
N VAL A 1077 69.09 -13.50 -65.86
CA VAL A 1077 68.63 -13.03 -67.17
C VAL A 1077 67.83 -14.14 -67.86
N ASP A 1078 66.64 -13.80 -68.35
CA ASP A 1078 65.89 -14.60 -69.32
C ASP A 1078 65.67 -13.76 -70.59
N ALA A 1079 66.43 -14.10 -71.63
CA ALA A 1079 66.46 -13.38 -72.91
C ALA A 1079 65.49 -13.95 -73.96
N ALA A 1080 64.53 -14.79 -73.56
CA ALA A 1080 63.50 -15.48 -74.34
C ALA A 1080 63.44 -15.11 -75.85
N GLY A 1081 64.38 -15.66 -76.65
CA GLY A 1081 64.40 -15.57 -78.10
C GLY A 1081 65.57 -14.80 -78.75
N ASP A 1082 66.38 -14.06 -78.00
CA ASP A 1082 67.48 -13.24 -78.55
C ASP A 1082 68.88 -13.86 -78.37
N ALA A 1083 69.77 -13.61 -79.33
CA ALA A 1083 71.16 -14.12 -79.31
C ALA A 1083 72.08 -13.34 -78.35
N VAL A 1084 71.64 -12.18 -77.86
CA VAL A 1084 72.36 -11.28 -76.93
C VAL A 1084 71.34 -10.56 -76.05
N PHE A 1085 71.74 -10.09 -74.86
CA PHE A 1085 70.85 -9.31 -73.99
C PHE A 1085 70.31 -8.05 -74.70
N ALA A 1086 68.99 -7.94 -74.77
CA ALA A 1086 68.22 -6.99 -75.54
C ALA A 1086 67.22 -6.20 -74.69
N ASN A 1087 66.65 -5.15 -75.29
CA ASN A 1087 65.51 -4.49 -74.67
C ASN A 1087 64.32 -5.45 -74.76
N ASN A 1088 63.48 -5.46 -73.73
CA ASN A 1088 62.38 -6.38 -73.49
C ASN A 1088 62.75 -7.74 -72.86
N ASP A 1089 64.02 -7.99 -72.57
CA ASP A 1089 64.46 -9.15 -71.81
C ASP A 1089 64.19 -8.98 -70.32
N ILE A 1090 64.07 -10.10 -69.61
CA ILE A 1090 63.96 -10.11 -68.15
C ILE A 1090 65.37 -10.02 -67.57
N LEU A 1091 65.55 -9.06 -66.66
CA LEU A 1091 66.68 -9.02 -65.75
C LEU A 1091 66.13 -8.77 -64.35
N ILE A 1092 66.49 -9.63 -63.43
CA ILE A 1092 66.20 -9.46 -62.01
C ILE A 1092 67.49 -9.48 -61.20
N GLU A 1093 67.46 -8.79 -60.07
CA GLU A 1093 68.52 -8.79 -59.07
C GLU A 1093 68.03 -9.55 -57.84
N LEU A 1094 68.85 -10.44 -57.31
CA LEU A 1094 68.70 -11.05 -56.01
C LEU A 1094 69.80 -10.50 -55.10
N THR A 1095 69.42 -9.89 -53.98
CA THR A 1095 70.35 -9.32 -53.02
C THR A 1095 71.16 -10.43 -52.35
N GLY A 1096 72.49 -10.36 -52.45
CA GLY A 1096 73.39 -11.40 -51.95
C GLY A 1096 73.77 -12.47 -52.98
N ILE A 1097 74.61 -13.41 -52.55
CA ILE A 1097 75.03 -14.56 -53.38
C ILE A 1097 74.01 -15.68 -53.19
N VAL A 1098 73.25 -15.99 -54.24
CA VAL A 1098 72.17 -16.97 -54.26
C VAL A 1098 72.51 -18.05 -55.27
N THR A 1099 72.36 -19.31 -54.85
CA THR A 1099 72.54 -20.49 -55.71
C THR A 1099 71.18 -21.05 -56.10
N PHE A 1100 71.13 -21.76 -57.23
CA PHE A 1100 69.90 -22.36 -57.74
C PHE A 1100 70.10 -23.84 -58.00
N ASN A 1101 69.00 -24.59 -57.93
CA ASN A 1101 68.98 -25.99 -58.33
C ASN A 1101 69.22 -26.11 -59.84
N ASP A 1102 69.89 -27.19 -60.27
CA ASP A 1102 70.22 -27.42 -61.70
C ASP A 1102 68.99 -27.70 -62.59
N THR A 1103 67.81 -27.84 -61.99
CA THR A 1103 66.54 -28.17 -62.65
C THR A 1103 65.63 -26.95 -62.74
N VAL A 1104 65.04 -26.73 -63.92
CA VAL A 1104 64.04 -25.69 -64.17
C VAL A 1104 62.71 -26.35 -64.46
N ASP A 1105 61.71 -26.09 -63.63
CA ASP A 1105 60.39 -26.70 -63.71
C ASP A 1105 59.37 -25.70 -64.26
N ALA A 1106 58.94 -25.90 -65.51
CA ALA A 1106 57.93 -25.06 -66.18
C ALA A 1106 58.20 -23.54 -66.06
N ASN A 1107 59.37 -23.10 -66.53
CA ASN A 1107 59.87 -21.72 -66.43
C ASN A 1107 60.17 -21.22 -65.02
N THR A 1108 60.10 -22.09 -64.00
CA THR A 1108 60.39 -21.74 -62.62
C THR A 1108 61.78 -22.22 -62.24
N ILE A 1109 62.62 -21.29 -61.81
CA ILE A 1109 63.91 -21.62 -61.19
C ILE A 1109 63.73 -21.65 -59.67
N THR A 1110 64.41 -22.58 -59.00
CA THR A 1110 64.29 -22.79 -57.55
C THR A 1110 65.63 -22.51 -56.88
N VAL A 1111 65.64 -21.68 -55.85
CA VAL A 1111 66.83 -21.39 -55.04
C VAL A 1111 67.29 -22.66 -54.31
N ALA A 1112 68.60 -22.93 -54.33
CA ALA A 1112 69.23 -24.13 -53.76
C ALA A 1112 69.58 -23.97 -52.29
#